data_AF-A0A8H8A185-F1
#
_entry.id   AF-A0A8H8A185-F1
#
_cell.length_a   1.000
_cell.length_b   1.000
_cell.length_c   1.000
_cell.angle_alpha   90.00
_cell.angle_beta   90.00
_cell.angle_gamma   90.00
#
_symmetry.space_group_name_H-M   'P 1'
#
loop_
_entity.id
_entity.type
_entity.pdbx_description
1 polymer ?
#
loop_
_entity_poly.entity_id
_entity_poly.type
_entity_poly.pdbx_seq_one_letter_code
_entity_poly.pdbx_strand_id
1 'polypeptide(L)'
;MYFDGDQQVAPMDFAISVAWSSLLQGVLCCDGDLLRLVHLSNQFRVLDAREVLRAGDEILTESVLNSVVITDAGKVVEVKATLKKQGVSIMEVTSSFLYRGKFTDYDKTFTRRTEQPVQVVCASRKDVEVLKSKPWLRWNADGSALAPGAVLIFRLETFAQNGSNKVFSKVNTEGTVWLKTTRDVIEVARVDYEAADVHGNIVLEYLARNGSSIEQPVYFETGGYSVLPDKKVFPASVAVPLWNCAYADVSGDFNPIHTNAYFADLAGLPGTITHGMFTSASTRKFVEIFAANNDPRRVKSYRVTFLDMVLPGDELDTKLYHVGMSNGKKIIKVVTVNGRGSKVLEGEALVEQPGTAYVFTGQGSQEVGMGMELYEKSPVARELWDRAEGSAVEACAHMRSTYGISILKIVRMNPTSETVHFGGQNGDAIKRKYMSMTYEVMEMGEIKRIPLFPQINESTLSHTFTHTAGLLSATQFTQPALVLMEMASFIDMQANGLIQEDCSFAGHSLGEYAALGAVGQVLSIESLIDVVFYRGMTMQVAVPRDALGRSVYGMCAVNPSRMGRTFGQQALKLVVAAIRQHSNKLLEIVNYNVENLQYVVAGELSNLCALRVVLDDIKKLKIDFAELAKEKSIAEIESGLSDMVQGALQTVARQVEEGGFPVQVRGEATMPLAGIDVPFHSSFLLNGVVPFRQMLCAKLDPKYINVRLLIGKYIPNLTAI
;
A
#
# COMPACT_ATOMS: atom_id res chain seq x y z
N MET A 1 -21.06 -21.56 13.51
CA MET A 1 -21.95 -20.73 12.68
C MET A 1 -21.42 -19.32 12.73
N TYR A 2 -21.25 -18.68 11.59
CA TYR A 2 -20.70 -17.33 11.48
C TYR A 2 -21.83 -16.35 11.27
N PHE A 3 -21.80 -15.22 11.95
CA PHE A 3 -22.75 -14.13 11.76
C PHE A 3 -21.98 -12.88 11.30
N ASP A 4 -22.45 -12.24 10.24
CA ASP A 4 -22.05 -10.91 9.77
C ASP A 4 -23.21 -9.96 10.03
N GLY A 5 -23.16 -9.24 11.16
CA GLY A 5 -24.34 -8.60 11.73
C GLY A 5 -25.41 -9.65 12.11
N ASP A 6 -26.59 -9.55 11.51
CA ASP A 6 -27.69 -10.50 11.71
C ASP A 6 -27.71 -11.66 10.67
N GLN A 7 -26.77 -11.68 9.72
CA GLN A 7 -26.80 -12.63 8.60
C GLN A 7 -25.86 -13.81 8.79
N GLN A 8 -26.36 -15.02 8.56
CA GLN A 8 -25.58 -16.25 8.66
C GLN A 8 -24.66 -16.42 7.44
N VAL A 9 -23.36 -16.56 7.71
CA VAL A 9 -22.30 -16.71 6.70
C VAL A 9 -21.85 -18.17 6.61
N ALA A 10 -21.65 -18.65 5.39
CA ALA A 10 -21.12 -19.97 5.09
C ALA A 10 -19.57 -19.94 5.01
N PRO A 11 -18.87 -20.97 5.52
CA PRO A 11 -17.43 -21.07 5.36
C PRO A 11 -17.07 -21.27 3.88
N MET A 12 -15.84 -20.89 3.49
CA MET A 12 -15.39 -21.07 2.11
C MET A 12 -15.41 -22.54 1.66
N ASP A 13 -15.24 -23.48 2.60
CA ASP A 13 -15.31 -24.92 2.30
C ASP A 13 -16.68 -25.33 1.75
N PHE A 14 -17.75 -24.58 2.08
CA PHE A 14 -19.10 -24.87 1.59
C PHE A 14 -19.20 -24.80 0.06
N ALA A 15 -18.28 -24.07 -0.59
CA ALA A 15 -18.18 -24.01 -2.04
C ALA A 15 -17.98 -25.40 -2.67
N ILE A 16 -17.34 -26.35 -1.98
CA ILE A 16 -17.19 -27.71 -2.54
C ILE A 16 -18.54 -28.41 -2.66
N SER A 17 -19.43 -28.26 -1.68
CA SER A 17 -20.75 -28.92 -1.68
C SER A 17 -21.60 -28.39 -2.84
N VAL A 18 -21.57 -27.06 -3.06
CA VAL A 18 -22.28 -26.42 -4.19
C VAL A 18 -21.67 -26.84 -5.53
N ALA A 19 -20.34 -26.96 -5.61
CA ALA A 19 -19.64 -27.28 -6.86
C ALA A 19 -19.54 -28.78 -7.18
N TRP A 20 -19.83 -29.66 -6.21
CA TRP A 20 -19.47 -31.07 -6.28
C TRP A 20 -20.01 -31.78 -7.52
N SER A 21 -21.32 -31.64 -7.79
CA SER A 21 -21.95 -32.26 -8.95
C SER A 21 -21.32 -31.81 -10.28
N SER A 22 -21.03 -30.52 -10.41
CA SER A 22 -20.41 -29.94 -11.60
C SER A 22 -18.95 -30.38 -11.77
N LEU A 23 -18.21 -30.54 -10.67
CA LEU A 23 -16.84 -31.06 -10.68
C LEU A 23 -16.82 -32.53 -11.10
N LEU A 24 -17.71 -33.35 -10.55
CA LEU A 24 -17.82 -34.78 -10.89
C LEU A 24 -18.19 -35.00 -12.35
N GLN A 25 -19.05 -34.17 -12.95
CA GLN A 25 -19.35 -34.27 -14.38
C GLN A 25 -18.09 -34.14 -15.26
N GLY A 26 -17.15 -33.26 -14.88
CA GLY A 26 -15.87 -33.13 -15.58
C GLY A 26 -14.93 -34.34 -15.39
N VAL A 27 -15.06 -35.05 -14.28
CA VAL A 27 -14.32 -36.31 -14.06
C VAL A 27 -14.93 -37.44 -14.89
N LEU A 28 -16.26 -37.56 -14.87
CA LEU A 28 -17.02 -38.61 -15.59
C LEU A 28 -16.93 -38.50 -17.12
N CYS A 29 -16.55 -37.34 -17.67
CA CYS A 29 -16.34 -37.21 -19.11
C CYS A 29 -15.02 -37.83 -19.60
N CYS A 30 -14.15 -38.29 -18.69
CA CYS A 30 -12.87 -38.92 -19.01
C CYS A 30 -12.93 -40.43 -18.81
N ASP A 31 -12.35 -41.20 -19.74
CA ASP A 31 -12.24 -42.65 -19.62
C ASP A 31 -11.25 -43.04 -18.51
N GLY A 32 -11.73 -43.75 -17.48
CA GLY A 32 -10.92 -44.27 -16.38
C GLY A 32 -11.72 -45.08 -15.36
N ASP A 33 -11.02 -45.93 -14.59
CA ASP A 33 -11.63 -46.72 -13.51
C ASP A 33 -11.89 -45.86 -12.27
N LEU A 34 -13.17 -45.58 -12.01
CA LEU A 34 -13.61 -44.74 -10.90
C LEU A 34 -13.28 -45.35 -9.52
N LEU A 35 -13.20 -46.67 -9.38
CA LEU A 35 -12.81 -47.29 -8.10
C LEU A 35 -11.33 -47.05 -7.77
N ARG A 36 -10.54 -46.67 -8.77
CA ARG A 36 -9.10 -46.36 -8.62
C ARG A 36 -8.80 -44.87 -8.66
N LEU A 37 -9.84 -44.03 -8.65
CA LEU A 37 -9.73 -42.58 -8.60
C LEU A 37 -9.13 -42.12 -7.26
N VAL A 38 -8.22 -41.16 -7.32
CA VAL A 38 -7.60 -40.52 -6.16
C VAL A 38 -7.79 -39.02 -6.27
N HIS A 39 -8.31 -38.37 -5.23
CA HIS A 39 -8.33 -36.92 -5.14
C HIS A 39 -6.92 -36.45 -4.72
N LEU A 40 -6.20 -35.76 -5.59
CA LEU A 40 -4.81 -35.33 -5.35
C LEU A 40 -4.73 -34.00 -4.61
N SER A 41 -5.51 -33.02 -5.03
CA SER A 41 -5.46 -31.67 -4.45
C SER A 41 -6.76 -30.92 -4.67
N ASN A 42 -7.01 -29.96 -3.79
CA ASN A 42 -8.13 -29.05 -3.90
C ASN A 42 -7.69 -27.62 -3.56
N GLN A 43 -8.21 -26.64 -4.29
CA GLN A 43 -7.95 -25.23 -4.06
C GLN A 43 -9.25 -24.44 -4.08
N PHE A 44 -9.39 -23.55 -3.11
CA PHE A 44 -10.39 -22.49 -3.10
C PHE A 44 -9.69 -21.15 -3.33
N ARG A 45 -10.24 -20.31 -4.22
CA ARG A 45 -9.75 -18.94 -4.46
C ARG A 45 -10.93 -17.98 -4.50
N VAL A 46 -10.90 -16.98 -3.62
CA VAL A 46 -11.87 -15.88 -3.63
C VAL A 46 -11.49 -14.92 -4.76
N LEU A 47 -12.45 -14.60 -5.62
CA LEU A 47 -12.29 -13.64 -6.73
C LEU A 47 -12.75 -12.24 -6.33
N ASP A 48 -13.89 -12.13 -5.65
CA ASP A 48 -14.39 -10.88 -5.10
C ASP A 48 -14.34 -10.93 -3.58
N ALA A 49 -13.51 -10.08 -2.99
CA ALA A 49 -13.30 -10.01 -1.55
C ALA A 49 -14.49 -9.45 -0.77
N ARG A 50 -15.43 -8.76 -1.44
CA ARG A 50 -16.61 -8.13 -0.82
C ARG A 50 -17.79 -9.09 -0.69
N GLU A 51 -17.85 -10.11 -1.54
CA GLU A 51 -18.91 -11.11 -1.53
C GLU A 51 -18.50 -12.32 -0.68
N VAL A 52 -19.37 -12.69 0.25
CA VAL A 52 -19.26 -13.92 1.04
C VAL A 52 -20.54 -14.72 0.84
N LEU A 53 -20.43 -16.04 0.84
CA LEU A 53 -21.58 -16.93 0.76
C LEU A 53 -22.45 -16.75 2.01
N ARG A 54 -23.70 -16.35 1.81
CA ARG A 54 -24.70 -16.14 2.87
C ARG A 54 -25.87 -17.10 2.72
N ALA A 55 -26.54 -17.37 3.84
CA ALA A 55 -27.81 -18.11 3.80
C ALA A 55 -28.84 -17.33 2.96
N GLY A 56 -29.47 -18.02 2.00
CA GLY A 56 -30.42 -17.43 1.05
C GLY A 56 -29.80 -16.96 -0.28
N ASP A 57 -28.48 -17.03 -0.44
CA ASP A 57 -27.84 -16.73 -1.72
C ASP A 57 -28.18 -17.79 -2.78
N GLU A 58 -28.53 -17.34 -3.98
CA GLU A 58 -28.64 -18.20 -5.17
C GLU A 58 -27.31 -18.22 -5.92
N ILE A 59 -26.67 -19.40 -5.96
CA ILE A 59 -25.36 -19.60 -6.57
C ILE A 59 -25.49 -20.48 -7.81
N LEU A 60 -25.02 -19.97 -8.93
CA LEU A 60 -24.82 -20.74 -10.16
C LEU A 60 -23.38 -21.28 -10.16
N THR A 61 -23.20 -22.56 -10.49
CA THR A 61 -21.86 -23.14 -10.69
C THR A 61 -21.67 -23.54 -12.14
N GLU A 62 -20.57 -23.06 -12.72
CA GLU A 62 -20.09 -23.49 -14.03
C GLU A 62 -18.76 -24.21 -13.84
N SER A 63 -18.58 -25.38 -14.44
CA SER A 63 -17.31 -26.11 -14.42
C SER A 63 -16.71 -26.24 -15.80
N VAL A 64 -15.38 -26.21 -15.85
CA VAL A 64 -14.58 -26.41 -17.06
C VAL A 64 -13.47 -27.39 -16.73
N LEU A 65 -13.25 -28.33 -17.66
CA LEU A 65 -12.09 -29.21 -17.63
C LEU A 65 -10.84 -28.39 -17.93
N ASN A 66 -10.00 -28.18 -16.91
CA ASN A 66 -8.85 -27.29 -17.00
C ASN A 66 -7.63 -28.02 -17.60
N SER A 67 -7.40 -29.26 -17.19
CA SER A 67 -6.37 -30.11 -17.80
C SER A 67 -6.69 -31.59 -17.69
N VAL A 68 -6.21 -32.36 -18.66
CA VAL A 68 -6.15 -33.81 -18.66
C VAL A 68 -4.75 -34.20 -19.14
N VAL A 69 -3.96 -34.83 -18.27
CA VAL A 69 -2.56 -35.17 -18.56
C VAL A 69 -2.27 -36.60 -18.14
N ILE A 70 -1.57 -37.35 -18.99
CA ILE A 70 -1.10 -38.70 -18.66
C ILE A 70 0.30 -38.60 -18.04
N THR A 71 0.43 -39.19 -16.86
CA THR A 71 1.68 -39.31 -16.09
C THR A 71 2.02 -40.80 -15.89
N ASP A 72 3.20 -41.10 -15.37
CA ASP A 72 3.61 -42.48 -15.06
C ASP A 72 2.70 -43.16 -14.02
N ALA A 73 2.07 -42.37 -13.14
CA ALA A 73 1.13 -42.86 -12.13
C ALA A 73 -0.30 -43.08 -12.67
N GLY A 74 -0.61 -42.48 -13.83
CA GLY A 74 -1.93 -42.54 -14.46
C GLY A 74 -2.38 -41.21 -15.03
N LYS A 75 -3.68 -41.09 -15.30
CA LYS A 75 -4.29 -39.92 -15.94
C LYS A 75 -4.78 -38.92 -14.89
N VAL A 76 -4.17 -37.74 -14.85
CA VAL A 76 -4.53 -36.62 -13.98
C VAL A 76 -5.58 -35.76 -14.70
N VAL A 77 -6.68 -35.48 -14.01
CA VAL A 77 -7.80 -34.67 -14.48
C VAL A 77 -8.00 -33.52 -13.50
N GLU A 78 -7.85 -32.30 -13.99
CA GLU A 78 -8.10 -31.09 -13.22
C GLU A 78 -9.37 -30.40 -13.72
N VAL A 79 -10.30 -30.16 -12.80
CA VAL A 79 -11.56 -29.48 -13.08
C VAL A 79 -11.60 -28.20 -12.28
N LYS A 80 -11.95 -27.10 -12.94
CA LYS A 80 -12.14 -25.79 -12.32
C LYS A 80 -13.62 -25.43 -12.35
N ALA A 81 -14.22 -25.22 -11.20
CA ALA A 81 -15.57 -24.70 -11.03
C ALA A 81 -15.52 -23.22 -10.62
N THR A 82 -16.35 -22.40 -11.24
CA THR A 82 -16.55 -20.99 -10.90
C THR A 82 -17.95 -20.81 -10.35
N LEU A 83 -18.05 -20.26 -9.14
CA LEU A 83 -19.30 -19.93 -8.49
C LEU A 83 -19.67 -18.49 -8.85
N LYS A 84 -20.90 -18.29 -9.32
CA LYS A 84 -21.45 -16.99 -9.70
C LYS A 84 -22.68 -16.67 -8.87
N LYS A 85 -22.74 -15.44 -8.37
CA LYS A 85 -23.88 -14.86 -7.68
C LYS A 85 -24.40 -13.69 -8.51
N GLN A 86 -25.67 -13.75 -8.93
CA GLN A 86 -26.27 -12.73 -9.80
C GLN A 86 -25.43 -12.40 -11.06
N GLY A 87 -24.76 -13.42 -11.63
CA GLY A 87 -23.89 -13.28 -12.80
C GLY A 87 -22.45 -12.84 -12.50
N VAL A 88 -22.12 -12.46 -11.26
CA VAL A 88 -20.76 -12.07 -10.84
C VAL A 88 -20.01 -13.29 -10.28
N SER A 89 -18.80 -13.55 -10.77
CA SER A 89 -17.95 -14.64 -10.27
C SER A 89 -17.36 -14.29 -8.90
N ILE A 90 -17.69 -15.08 -7.87
CA ILE A 90 -17.28 -14.81 -6.48
C ILE A 90 -16.11 -15.69 -6.01
N MET A 91 -16.04 -16.94 -6.47
CA MET A 91 -15.07 -17.92 -6.00
C MET A 91 -14.78 -18.96 -7.09
N GLU A 92 -13.54 -19.43 -7.13
CA GLU A 92 -13.13 -20.59 -7.93
C GLU A 92 -12.77 -21.77 -7.01
N VAL A 93 -13.18 -22.97 -7.42
CA VAL A 93 -12.79 -24.24 -6.83
C VAL A 93 -12.06 -25.05 -7.88
N THR A 94 -10.80 -25.40 -7.63
CA THR A 94 -10.00 -26.22 -8.54
C THR A 94 -9.68 -27.53 -7.84
N SER A 95 -10.13 -28.65 -8.41
CA SER A 95 -9.89 -29.98 -7.88
C SER A 95 -9.13 -30.81 -8.92
N SER A 96 -8.11 -31.53 -8.45
CA SER A 96 -7.29 -32.41 -9.28
C SER A 96 -7.45 -33.86 -8.83
N PHE A 97 -7.76 -34.73 -9.78
CA PHE A 97 -8.02 -36.15 -9.58
C PHE A 97 -7.05 -36.98 -10.40
N LEU A 98 -6.75 -38.19 -9.96
CA LEU A 98 -5.89 -39.16 -10.63
C LEU A 98 -6.62 -40.47 -10.83
N TYR A 99 -6.82 -40.85 -12.08
CA TYR A 99 -7.12 -42.23 -12.45
C TYR A 99 -5.83 -43.04 -12.45
N ARG A 100 -5.66 -43.92 -11.46
CA ARG A 100 -4.47 -44.79 -11.39
C ARG A 100 -4.53 -45.85 -12.49
N GLY A 101 -3.42 -46.02 -13.21
CA GLY A 101 -3.33 -47.00 -14.28
C GLY A 101 -2.34 -46.59 -15.36
N LYS A 102 -2.38 -47.29 -16.49
CA LYS A 102 -1.62 -46.94 -17.69
C LYS A 102 -2.58 -46.49 -18.78
N PHE A 103 -2.27 -45.35 -19.39
CA PHE A 103 -3.08 -44.71 -20.42
C PHE A 103 -2.19 -44.33 -21.60
N THR A 104 -2.75 -44.38 -22.81
CA THR A 104 -2.04 -44.09 -24.06
C THR A 104 -2.83 -43.17 -24.98
N ASP A 105 -3.99 -42.69 -24.55
CA ASP A 105 -4.91 -41.83 -25.28
C ASP A 105 -4.47 -40.35 -25.22
N TYR A 106 -3.21 -40.08 -25.61
CA TYR A 106 -2.62 -38.74 -25.58
C TYR A 106 -3.38 -37.73 -26.44
N ASP A 107 -4.05 -38.18 -27.50
CA ASP A 107 -4.87 -37.35 -28.39
C ASP A 107 -6.02 -36.62 -27.66
N LYS A 108 -6.52 -37.22 -26.58
CA LYS A 108 -7.57 -36.63 -25.72
C LYS A 108 -7.02 -35.76 -24.59
N THR A 109 -5.71 -35.61 -24.47
CA THR A 109 -5.06 -34.90 -23.36
C THR A 109 -4.70 -33.47 -23.73
N PHE A 110 -4.93 -32.55 -22.79
CA PHE A 110 -4.66 -31.13 -22.98
C PHE A 110 -4.47 -30.42 -21.65
N THR A 111 -3.92 -29.21 -21.71
CA THR A 111 -3.73 -28.33 -20.57
C THR A 111 -4.13 -26.92 -20.98
N ARG A 112 -5.06 -26.32 -20.24
CA ARG A 112 -5.35 -24.90 -20.28
C ARG A 112 -4.76 -24.24 -19.03
N ARG A 113 -3.97 -23.19 -19.22
CA ARG A 113 -3.30 -22.48 -18.13
C ARG A 113 -3.39 -20.98 -18.35
N THR A 114 -3.92 -20.29 -17.35
CA THR A 114 -3.71 -18.84 -17.21
C THR A 114 -2.32 -18.64 -16.63
N GLU A 115 -1.44 -17.99 -17.40
CA GLU A 115 -0.05 -17.81 -17.00
C GLU A 115 0.07 -16.65 -16.01
N GLN A 116 1.09 -16.71 -15.14
CA GLN A 116 1.36 -15.60 -14.24
C GLN A 116 1.76 -14.36 -15.06
N PRO A 117 1.27 -13.16 -14.69
CA PRO A 117 1.66 -11.94 -15.38
C PRO A 117 3.18 -11.73 -15.31
N VAL A 118 3.83 -11.60 -16.47
CA VAL A 118 5.28 -11.38 -16.56
C VAL A 118 5.57 -9.95 -17.02
N GLN A 119 6.46 -9.28 -16.32
CA GLN A 119 7.01 -7.98 -16.65
C GLN A 119 8.33 -8.14 -17.43
N VAL A 120 8.46 -7.47 -18.58
CA VAL A 120 9.69 -7.39 -19.37
C VAL A 120 10.14 -5.94 -19.41
N VAL A 121 11.39 -5.68 -19.00
CA VAL A 121 12.00 -4.35 -19.03
C VAL A 121 12.89 -4.24 -20.27
N CYS A 122 12.53 -3.36 -21.21
CA CYS A 122 13.29 -3.11 -22.43
C CYS A 122 14.37 -2.06 -22.16
N ALA A 123 15.46 -2.42 -21.51
CA ALA A 123 16.49 -1.47 -21.07
C ALA A 123 17.16 -0.72 -22.22
N SER A 124 17.43 -1.41 -23.33
CA SER A 124 18.15 -0.87 -24.48
C SER A 124 17.29 -0.82 -25.74
N ARG A 125 17.74 -0.02 -26.73
CA ARG A 125 17.12 -0.03 -28.06
C ARG A 125 17.16 -1.42 -28.70
N LYS A 126 18.21 -2.21 -28.44
CA LYS A 126 18.32 -3.58 -28.93
C LYS A 126 17.19 -4.46 -28.40
N ASP A 127 16.81 -4.30 -27.13
CA ASP A 127 15.75 -5.11 -26.52
C ASP A 127 14.38 -4.80 -27.14
N VAL A 128 14.12 -3.51 -27.41
CA VAL A 128 12.92 -3.06 -28.12
C VAL A 128 12.85 -3.68 -29.52
N GLU A 129 13.95 -3.63 -30.28
CA GLU A 129 14.00 -4.21 -31.64
C GLU A 129 13.88 -5.75 -31.62
N VAL A 130 14.50 -6.42 -30.65
CA VAL A 130 14.36 -7.88 -30.46
C VAL A 130 12.91 -8.25 -30.18
N LEU A 131 12.20 -7.47 -29.34
CA LEU A 131 10.80 -7.73 -29.05
C LEU A 131 9.90 -7.44 -30.25
N LYS A 132 10.14 -6.34 -30.97
CA LYS A 132 9.44 -6.00 -32.22
C LYS A 132 9.65 -7.04 -33.31
N SER A 133 10.78 -7.74 -33.32
CA SER A 133 11.08 -8.81 -34.28
C SER A 133 10.31 -10.12 -34.05
N LYS A 134 9.60 -10.26 -32.91
CA LYS A 134 8.90 -11.51 -32.57
C LYS A 134 7.62 -11.66 -33.39
N PRO A 135 7.48 -12.72 -34.22
CA PRO A 135 6.33 -12.88 -35.10
C PRO A 135 5.02 -13.16 -34.37
N TRP A 136 5.10 -13.68 -33.14
CA TRP A 136 3.95 -13.97 -32.28
C TRP A 136 3.39 -12.73 -31.55
N LEU A 137 4.02 -11.56 -31.69
CA LEU A 137 3.60 -10.33 -31.04
C LEU A 137 3.03 -9.36 -32.08
N ARG A 138 1.74 -9.05 -31.97
CA ARG A 138 1.04 -8.13 -32.87
C ARG A 138 0.87 -6.77 -32.19
N TRP A 139 1.48 -5.74 -32.76
CA TRP A 139 1.47 -4.38 -32.20
C TRP A 139 0.24 -3.59 -32.63
N ASN A 140 -0.30 -2.82 -31.69
CA ASN A 140 -1.33 -1.80 -31.98
C ASN A 140 -0.68 -0.55 -32.58
N ALA A 141 -1.49 0.39 -33.10
CA ALA A 141 -0.99 1.66 -33.67
C ALA A 141 -0.12 2.47 -32.68
N ASP A 142 -0.41 2.38 -31.38
CA ASP A 142 0.36 3.04 -30.32
C ASP A 142 1.67 2.30 -29.95
N GLY A 143 1.83 1.04 -30.37
CA GLY A 143 2.98 0.19 -30.08
C GLY A 143 4.28 0.59 -30.81
N SER A 144 4.20 1.44 -31.83
CA SER A 144 5.38 1.89 -32.60
C SER A 144 6.32 2.81 -31.81
N ALA A 145 5.84 3.48 -30.75
CA ALA A 145 6.55 4.53 -30.00
C ALA A 145 7.30 4.04 -28.73
N LEU A 146 7.64 2.75 -28.64
CA LEU A 146 8.44 2.24 -27.51
C LEU A 146 9.84 2.85 -27.46
N ALA A 147 10.18 3.45 -26.31
CA ALA A 147 11.50 3.98 -26.01
C ALA A 147 12.31 2.98 -25.15
N PRO A 148 13.66 3.05 -25.18
CA PRO A 148 14.50 2.36 -24.19
C PRO A 148 14.07 2.74 -22.75
N GLY A 149 14.05 1.76 -21.86
CA GLY A 149 13.50 1.86 -20.50
C GLY A 149 12.02 1.49 -20.37
N ALA A 150 11.32 1.16 -21.47
CA ALA A 150 9.91 0.77 -21.42
C ALA A 150 9.68 -0.55 -20.66
N VAL A 151 8.61 -0.60 -19.86
CA VAL A 151 8.24 -1.77 -19.06
C VAL A 151 6.94 -2.36 -19.59
N LEU A 152 6.96 -3.60 -20.05
CA LEU A 152 5.81 -4.28 -20.65
C LEU A 152 5.31 -5.41 -19.75
N ILE A 153 4.00 -5.56 -19.63
CA ILE A 153 3.32 -6.56 -18.81
C ILE A 153 2.54 -7.50 -19.71
N PHE A 154 2.91 -8.78 -19.70
CA PHE A 154 2.30 -9.85 -20.46
C PHE A 154 1.28 -10.57 -19.59
N ARG A 155 0.02 -10.61 -20.04
CA ARG A 155 -1.06 -11.40 -19.43
C ARG A 155 -1.55 -12.41 -20.44
N LEU A 156 -1.16 -13.66 -20.27
CA LEU A 156 -1.29 -14.71 -21.28
C LEU A 156 -2.10 -15.90 -20.78
N GLU A 157 -2.77 -16.55 -21.72
CA GLU A 157 -3.40 -17.85 -21.56
C GLU A 157 -2.80 -18.82 -22.58
N THR A 158 -2.47 -20.02 -22.11
CA THR A 158 -1.90 -21.09 -22.93
C THR A 158 -2.87 -22.26 -22.98
N PHE A 159 -3.12 -22.76 -24.18
CA PHE A 159 -3.76 -24.04 -24.44
C PHE A 159 -2.75 -24.96 -25.13
N ALA A 160 -2.43 -26.10 -24.53
CA ALA A 160 -1.53 -27.09 -25.10
C ALA A 160 -2.22 -28.46 -25.16
N GLN A 161 -2.24 -29.09 -26.33
CA GLN A 161 -2.72 -30.45 -26.53
C GLN A 161 -1.51 -31.38 -26.71
N ASN A 162 -1.50 -32.54 -26.05
CA ASN A 162 -0.37 -33.45 -26.18
C ASN A 162 -0.53 -34.35 -27.40
N GLY A 163 0.57 -34.62 -28.11
CA GLY A 163 0.67 -35.69 -29.10
C GLY A 163 1.37 -36.94 -28.55
N SER A 164 2.22 -36.76 -27.53
CA SER A 164 2.90 -37.83 -26.79
C SER A 164 3.29 -37.34 -25.40
N ASN A 165 4.08 -38.13 -24.65
CA ASN A 165 4.62 -37.70 -23.35
C ASN A 165 5.65 -36.55 -23.42
N LYS A 166 6.16 -36.22 -24.62
CA LYS A 166 7.24 -35.22 -24.81
C LYS A 166 6.95 -34.17 -25.88
N VAL A 167 5.89 -34.34 -26.64
CA VAL A 167 5.55 -33.50 -27.80
C VAL A 167 4.12 -33.03 -27.65
N PHE A 168 3.91 -31.73 -27.81
CA PHE A 168 2.61 -31.11 -27.94
C PHE A 168 2.19 -31.16 -29.42
N SER A 169 1.04 -31.76 -29.69
CA SER A 169 0.44 -31.75 -31.04
C SER A 169 -0.02 -30.36 -31.43
N LYS A 170 -0.47 -29.56 -30.45
CA LYS A 170 -0.87 -28.17 -30.64
C LYS A 170 -0.54 -27.33 -29.41
N VAL A 171 0.03 -26.14 -29.60
CA VAL A 171 0.20 -25.12 -28.58
C VAL A 171 -0.36 -23.82 -29.12
N ASN A 172 -1.28 -23.21 -28.39
CA ASN A 172 -1.80 -21.88 -28.63
C ASN A 172 -1.56 -21.02 -27.39
N THR A 173 -0.91 -19.87 -27.55
CA THR A 173 -0.78 -18.87 -26.49
C THR A 173 -1.26 -17.54 -27.00
N GLU A 174 -2.26 -17.00 -26.30
CA GLU A 174 -2.82 -15.71 -26.61
C GLU A 174 -2.87 -14.82 -25.37
N GLY A 175 -2.96 -13.52 -25.57
CA GLY A 175 -3.15 -12.59 -24.46
C GLY A 175 -2.77 -11.17 -24.78
N THR A 176 -2.84 -10.30 -23.78
CA THR A 176 -2.64 -8.86 -23.94
C THR A 176 -1.31 -8.42 -23.35
N VAL A 177 -0.70 -7.41 -23.98
CA VAL A 177 0.57 -6.81 -23.57
C VAL A 177 0.34 -5.34 -23.25
N TRP A 178 0.65 -4.97 -22.01
CA TRP A 178 0.38 -3.65 -21.47
C TRP A 178 1.68 -2.92 -21.22
N LEU A 179 1.82 -1.69 -21.70
CA LEU A 179 2.92 -0.80 -21.36
C LEU A 179 2.63 -0.16 -20.00
N LYS A 180 3.45 -0.50 -19.01
CA LYS A 180 3.51 0.19 -17.72
C LYS A 180 4.24 1.51 -17.91
N THR A 181 3.47 2.58 -17.99
CA THR A 181 4.00 3.93 -17.87
C THR A 181 4.18 4.28 -16.39
N THR A 182 4.74 5.45 -16.09
CA THR A 182 4.88 5.93 -14.70
C THR A 182 3.53 6.07 -13.97
N ARG A 183 2.40 6.01 -14.69
CA ARG A 183 1.08 6.37 -14.16
C ARG A 183 -0.10 5.50 -14.62
N ASP A 184 -0.03 4.86 -15.79
CA ASP A 184 -1.07 3.97 -16.34
C ASP A 184 -0.50 2.72 -17.03
N VAL A 185 -1.36 1.72 -17.25
CA VAL A 185 -1.12 0.58 -18.13
C VAL A 185 -1.95 0.72 -19.41
N ILE A 186 -1.27 0.82 -20.55
CA ILE A 186 -1.92 0.98 -21.86
C ILE A 186 -1.71 -0.31 -22.66
N GLU A 187 -2.75 -0.86 -23.28
CA GLU A 187 -2.60 -2.03 -24.16
C GLU A 187 -1.87 -1.62 -25.45
N VAL A 188 -0.67 -2.16 -25.67
CA VAL A 188 0.19 -1.80 -26.80
C VAL A 188 0.34 -2.92 -27.82
N ALA A 189 0.06 -4.17 -27.43
CA ALA A 189 0.15 -5.32 -28.31
C ALA A 189 -0.70 -6.49 -27.80
N ARG A 190 -0.93 -7.46 -28.69
CA ARG A 190 -1.54 -8.76 -28.40
C ARG A 190 -0.57 -9.88 -28.79
N VAL A 191 -0.45 -10.89 -27.93
CA VAL A 191 0.23 -12.15 -28.26
C VAL A 191 -0.76 -13.07 -28.97
N ASP A 192 -0.31 -13.63 -30.09
CA ASP A 192 -1.03 -14.64 -30.86
C ASP A 192 0.01 -15.62 -31.42
N TYR A 193 0.22 -16.71 -30.68
CA TYR A 193 1.18 -17.76 -31.00
C TYR A 193 0.45 -19.08 -31.20
N GLU A 194 0.59 -19.68 -32.39
CA GLU A 194 0.12 -21.03 -32.68
C GLU A 194 1.27 -21.86 -33.24
N ALA A 195 1.43 -23.08 -32.72
CA ALA A 195 2.39 -24.05 -33.24
C ALA A 195 1.85 -25.48 -33.07
N ALA A 196 2.32 -26.36 -33.95
CA ALA A 196 2.00 -27.79 -33.93
C ALA A 196 3.30 -28.61 -33.87
N ASP A 197 3.22 -29.79 -33.28
CA ASP A 197 4.33 -30.75 -33.13
C ASP A 197 5.60 -30.15 -32.50
N VAL A 198 5.42 -29.45 -31.38
CA VAL A 198 6.50 -28.75 -30.66
C VAL A 198 6.81 -29.39 -29.32
N HIS A 199 8.06 -29.24 -28.87
CA HIS A 199 8.50 -29.69 -27.55
C HIS A 199 8.25 -28.67 -26.43
N GLY A 200 7.86 -27.44 -26.76
CA GLY A 200 7.74 -26.37 -25.80
C GLY A 200 7.13 -25.11 -26.38
N ASN A 201 6.91 -24.13 -25.51
CA ASN A 201 6.30 -22.86 -25.84
C ASN A 201 7.35 -21.74 -25.86
N ILE A 202 7.70 -21.28 -27.06
CA ILE A 202 8.76 -20.27 -27.25
C ILE A 202 8.42 -18.92 -26.63
N VAL A 203 7.13 -18.59 -26.48
CA VAL A 203 6.69 -17.34 -25.84
C VAL A 203 7.03 -17.39 -24.36
N LEU A 204 6.66 -18.47 -23.69
CA LEU A 204 6.94 -18.66 -22.27
C LEU A 204 8.44 -18.79 -22.00
N GLU A 205 9.19 -19.48 -22.87
CA GLU A 205 10.65 -19.52 -22.74
C GLU A 205 11.30 -18.14 -22.90
N TYR A 206 10.81 -17.33 -23.83
CA TYR A 206 11.30 -15.95 -23.98
C TYR A 206 11.01 -15.13 -22.73
N LEU A 207 9.77 -15.18 -22.21
CA LEU A 207 9.36 -14.45 -21.01
C LEU A 207 10.11 -14.92 -19.76
N ALA A 208 10.36 -16.23 -19.62
CA ALA A 208 11.13 -16.77 -18.49
C ALA A 208 12.60 -16.31 -18.51
N ARG A 209 13.19 -16.06 -19.69
CA ARG A 209 14.58 -15.59 -19.82
C ARG A 209 14.72 -14.07 -19.74
N ASN A 210 13.72 -13.33 -20.20
CA ASN A 210 13.82 -11.87 -20.40
C ASN A 210 12.87 -11.06 -19.52
N GLY A 211 12.06 -11.71 -18.70
CA GLY A 211 11.09 -11.06 -17.82
C GLY A 211 11.09 -11.64 -16.40
N SER A 212 10.33 -10.98 -15.53
CA SER A 212 10.11 -11.35 -14.14
C SER A 212 8.60 -11.35 -13.83
N SER A 213 8.11 -12.30 -13.05
CA SER A 213 6.69 -12.30 -12.65
C SER A 213 6.37 -11.10 -11.77
N ILE A 214 5.18 -10.50 -11.95
CA ILE A 214 4.75 -9.32 -11.17
C ILE A 214 4.33 -9.70 -9.76
N GLU A 215 3.68 -10.86 -9.62
CA GLU A 215 3.13 -11.35 -8.35
C GLU A 215 4.04 -12.44 -7.79
N GLN A 216 5.23 -12.06 -7.31
CA GLN A 216 6.11 -13.03 -6.66
C GLN A 216 5.81 -13.08 -5.15
N PRO A 217 5.50 -14.27 -4.61
CA PRO A 217 5.52 -14.47 -3.18
C PRO A 217 6.95 -14.22 -2.66
N VAL A 218 7.08 -13.36 -1.65
CA VAL A 218 8.34 -13.07 -0.97
C VAL A 218 8.39 -13.94 0.28
N TYR A 219 9.23 -14.96 0.26
CA TYR A 219 9.40 -15.88 1.39
C TYR A 219 10.47 -15.36 2.36
N PHE A 220 10.28 -15.61 3.65
CA PHE A 220 11.25 -15.25 4.68
C PHE A 220 12.48 -16.14 4.61
N GLU A 221 13.67 -15.56 4.75
CA GLU A 221 14.95 -16.29 4.72
C GLU A 221 15.04 -17.38 5.79
N THR A 222 14.40 -17.17 6.94
CA THR A 222 14.37 -18.12 8.07
C THR A 222 13.41 -19.29 7.87
N GLY A 223 12.66 -19.32 6.75
CA GLY A 223 11.62 -20.34 6.50
C GLY A 223 10.32 -20.12 7.28
N GLY A 224 10.22 -19.02 8.03
CA GLY A 224 9.01 -18.59 8.74
C GLY A 224 8.92 -18.99 10.21
N TYR A 225 7.79 -18.66 10.84
CA TYR A 225 7.53 -18.93 12.25
C TYR A 225 6.13 -19.50 12.47
N SER A 226 5.94 -20.26 13.56
CA SER A 226 4.65 -20.85 13.92
C SER A 226 3.63 -19.76 14.24
N VAL A 227 2.42 -19.85 13.67
CA VAL A 227 1.29 -18.98 14.05
C VAL A 227 0.39 -19.60 15.11
N LEU A 228 0.63 -20.87 15.45
CA LEU A 228 -0.11 -21.54 16.52
C LEU A 228 0.46 -21.14 17.88
N PRO A 229 -0.42 -20.96 18.90
CA PRO A 229 0.00 -20.79 20.29
C PRO A 229 0.66 -22.07 20.83
N ASP A 230 1.20 -22.02 22.05
CA ASP A 230 1.74 -23.21 22.71
C ASP A 230 0.67 -24.32 22.74
N LYS A 231 1.08 -25.53 22.32
CA LYS A 231 0.22 -26.73 22.27
C LYS A 231 -0.42 -27.03 23.62
N LYS A 232 0.21 -26.64 24.73
CA LYS A 232 -0.36 -26.79 26.08
C LYS A 232 -1.60 -25.93 26.31
N VAL A 233 -1.73 -24.82 25.60
CA VAL A 233 -2.83 -23.86 25.74
C VAL A 233 -3.93 -24.16 24.72
N PHE A 234 -3.57 -24.44 23.47
CA PHE A 234 -4.53 -24.85 22.44
C PHE A 234 -3.97 -25.99 21.59
N PRO A 235 -4.47 -27.22 21.72
CA PRO A 235 -4.10 -28.30 20.84
C PRO A 235 -4.74 -28.09 19.45
N ALA A 236 -3.91 -27.95 18.42
CA ALA A 236 -4.35 -27.98 17.02
C ALA A 236 -4.54 -29.43 16.52
N SER A 237 -5.11 -30.27 17.40
CA SER A 237 -5.33 -31.69 17.18
C SER A 237 -6.81 -31.96 16.98
N VAL A 238 -7.15 -32.79 15.99
CA VAL A 238 -8.53 -33.22 15.72
C VAL A 238 -8.58 -34.72 15.68
N ALA A 239 -9.48 -35.30 16.49
CA ALA A 239 -9.87 -36.69 16.36
C ALA A 239 -10.83 -36.84 15.17
N VAL A 240 -10.47 -37.69 14.22
CA VAL A 240 -11.28 -37.97 13.04
C VAL A 240 -12.55 -38.72 13.45
N PRO A 241 -13.75 -38.35 12.95
CA PRO A 241 -14.99 -39.04 13.27
C PRO A 241 -14.90 -40.54 13.01
N LEU A 242 -15.58 -41.34 13.84
CA LEU A 242 -15.62 -42.79 13.68
C LEU A 242 -16.43 -43.25 12.45
N TRP A 243 -17.28 -42.37 11.91
CA TRP A 243 -18.16 -42.65 10.79
C TRP A 243 -18.16 -41.49 9.80
N ASN A 244 -18.02 -41.80 8.50
CA ASN A 244 -17.97 -40.78 7.44
C ASN A 244 -19.35 -40.36 6.91
N CYS A 245 -20.43 -41.03 7.33
CA CYS A 245 -21.78 -40.80 6.80
C CYS A 245 -22.24 -39.35 6.96
N ALA A 246 -21.97 -38.74 8.12
CA ALA A 246 -22.36 -37.35 8.38
C ALA A 246 -21.72 -36.37 7.38
N TYR A 247 -20.48 -36.61 6.96
CA TYR A 247 -19.83 -35.78 5.94
C TYR A 247 -20.38 -36.08 4.55
N ALA A 248 -20.63 -37.34 4.22
CA ALA A 248 -21.24 -37.73 2.94
C ALA A 248 -22.61 -37.05 2.75
N ASP A 249 -23.45 -37.05 3.78
CA ASP A 249 -24.79 -36.47 3.74
C ASP A 249 -24.77 -34.95 3.47
N VAL A 250 -23.84 -34.21 4.08
CA VAL A 250 -23.76 -32.74 3.92
C VAL A 250 -22.99 -32.31 2.68
N SER A 251 -21.98 -33.08 2.25
CA SER A 251 -21.16 -32.74 1.09
C SER A 251 -21.78 -33.19 -0.23
N GLY A 252 -22.63 -34.22 -0.19
CA GLY A 252 -23.10 -34.93 -1.38
C GLY A 252 -22.09 -35.93 -1.94
N ASP A 253 -20.93 -36.10 -1.29
CA ASP A 253 -19.95 -37.12 -1.67
C ASP A 253 -20.31 -38.49 -1.07
N PHE A 254 -21.19 -39.19 -1.78
CA PHE A 254 -21.62 -40.55 -1.47
C PHE A 254 -20.69 -41.64 -2.03
N ASN A 255 -19.42 -41.34 -2.31
CA ASN A 255 -18.48 -42.34 -2.80
C ASN A 255 -18.39 -43.54 -1.82
N PRO A 256 -18.77 -44.76 -2.25
CA PRO A 256 -18.92 -45.91 -1.35
C PRO A 256 -17.65 -46.32 -0.60
N ILE A 257 -16.47 -45.95 -1.11
CA ILE A 257 -15.19 -46.26 -0.45
C ILE A 257 -15.09 -45.65 0.96
N HIS A 258 -15.88 -44.61 1.26
CA HIS A 258 -15.87 -43.92 2.55
C HIS A 258 -16.86 -44.53 3.57
N THR A 259 -17.88 -45.25 3.11
CA THR A 259 -19.01 -45.68 3.96
C THR A 259 -19.26 -47.18 3.93
N ASN A 260 -18.74 -47.90 2.93
CA ASN A 260 -18.96 -49.33 2.74
C ASN A 260 -17.64 -50.09 2.67
N ALA A 261 -17.41 -50.97 3.66
CA ALA A 261 -16.18 -51.75 3.77
C ALA A 261 -15.93 -52.66 2.56
N TYR A 262 -16.97 -53.20 1.92
CA TYR A 262 -16.80 -54.06 0.74
C TYR A 262 -16.29 -53.29 -0.48
N PHE A 263 -16.72 -52.05 -0.66
CA PHE A 263 -16.22 -51.19 -1.74
C PHE A 263 -14.80 -50.70 -1.47
N ALA A 264 -14.48 -50.40 -0.21
CA ALA A 264 -13.11 -50.08 0.19
C ALA A 264 -12.14 -51.25 -0.07
N ASP A 265 -12.55 -52.47 0.30
CA ASP A 265 -11.79 -53.71 0.03
C ASP A 265 -11.65 -53.97 -1.47
N LEU A 266 -12.74 -53.83 -2.25
CA LEU A 266 -12.72 -53.95 -3.71
C LEU A 266 -11.75 -52.95 -4.37
N ALA A 267 -11.64 -51.73 -3.82
CA ALA A 267 -10.72 -50.70 -4.28
C ALA A 267 -9.27 -50.90 -3.76
N GLY A 268 -9.01 -51.93 -2.95
CA GLY A 268 -7.71 -52.24 -2.35
C GLY A 268 -7.26 -51.21 -1.31
N LEU A 269 -8.21 -50.61 -0.59
CA LEU A 269 -7.93 -49.60 0.44
C LEU A 269 -7.80 -50.25 1.83
N PRO A 270 -7.08 -49.61 2.78
CA PRO A 270 -6.88 -50.16 4.13
C PRO A 270 -8.16 -50.24 4.99
N GLY A 271 -9.27 -49.69 4.51
CA GLY A 271 -10.56 -49.61 5.18
C GLY A 271 -11.39 -48.48 4.60
N THR A 272 -12.50 -48.14 5.25
CA THR A 272 -13.33 -47.00 4.88
C THR A 272 -12.62 -45.69 5.20
N ILE A 273 -11.76 -45.22 4.29
CA ILE A 273 -10.95 -44.01 4.48
C ILE A 273 -11.84 -42.77 4.66
N THR A 274 -11.35 -41.80 5.42
CA THR A 274 -12.00 -40.50 5.61
C THR A 274 -11.96 -39.69 4.33
N HIS A 275 -13.01 -38.92 4.03
CA HIS A 275 -13.03 -38.00 2.90
C HIS A 275 -11.85 -37.01 2.99
N GLY A 276 -11.07 -36.88 1.92
CA GLY A 276 -9.98 -35.88 1.88
C GLY A 276 -10.50 -34.45 2.11
N MET A 277 -11.69 -34.15 1.60
CA MET A 277 -12.34 -32.85 1.79
C MET A 277 -12.75 -32.57 3.25
N PHE A 278 -13.03 -33.61 4.05
CA PHE A 278 -13.17 -33.44 5.50
C PHE A 278 -11.85 -33.00 6.13
N THR A 279 -10.75 -33.67 5.79
CA THR A 279 -9.40 -33.32 6.29
C THR A 279 -9.02 -31.90 5.87
N SER A 280 -9.33 -31.50 4.63
CA SER A 280 -9.14 -30.14 4.13
C SER A 280 -9.88 -29.10 4.99
N ALA A 281 -11.20 -29.26 5.18
CA ALA A 281 -12.00 -28.34 5.97
C ALA A 281 -11.58 -28.30 7.45
N SER A 282 -11.27 -29.46 8.03
CA SER A 282 -10.78 -29.60 9.40
C SER A 282 -9.49 -28.82 9.63
N THR A 283 -8.54 -28.94 8.71
CA THR A 283 -7.27 -28.21 8.76
C THR A 283 -7.47 -26.72 8.51
N ARG A 284 -8.31 -26.32 7.54
CA ARG A 284 -8.58 -24.91 7.23
C ARG A 284 -9.15 -24.15 8.41
N LYS A 285 -9.99 -24.78 9.23
CA LYS A 285 -10.51 -24.20 10.47
C LYS A 285 -9.40 -23.60 11.34
N PHE A 286 -8.25 -24.25 11.45
CA PHE A 286 -7.13 -23.71 12.23
C PHE A 286 -6.46 -22.50 11.58
N VAL A 287 -6.37 -22.49 10.24
CA VAL A 287 -5.89 -21.31 9.50
C VAL A 287 -6.78 -20.11 9.81
N GLU A 288 -8.09 -20.32 9.79
CA GLU A 288 -9.05 -19.26 10.09
C GLU A 288 -8.92 -18.74 11.53
N ILE A 289 -8.90 -19.64 12.51
CA ILE A 289 -8.81 -19.27 13.92
C ILE A 289 -7.50 -18.54 14.23
N PHE A 290 -6.36 -19.08 13.80
CA PHE A 290 -5.05 -18.63 14.27
C PHE A 290 -4.33 -17.67 13.31
N ALA A 291 -4.47 -17.83 12.00
CA ALA A 291 -3.84 -16.92 11.04
C ALA A 291 -4.75 -15.74 10.65
N ALA A 292 -6.06 -15.98 10.63
CA ALA A 292 -7.07 -14.98 10.27
C ALA A 292 -7.76 -14.34 11.48
N ASN A 293 -7.35 -14.66 12.72
CA ASN A 293 -7.96 -14.18 13.97
C ASN A 293 -9.47 -14.44 14.03
N ASN A 294 -9.90 -15.62 13.57
CA ASN A 294 -11.30 -16.04 13.51
C ASN A 294 -12.19 -15.14 12.61
N ASP A 295 -11.59 -14.40 11.66
CA ASP A 295 -12.32 -13.71 10.60
C ASP A 295 -12.23 -14.50 9.28
N PRO A 296 -13.30 -15.18 8.84
CA PRO A 296 -13.29 -15.98 7.62
C PRO A 296 -13.02 -15.16 6.36
N ARG A 297 -13.35 -13.85 6.35
CA ARG A 297 -13.18 -12.98 5.17
C ARG A 297 -11.73 -12.76 4.81
N ARG A 298 -10.82 -12.90 5.77
CA ARG A 298 -9.38 -12.70 5.56
C ARG A 298 -8.74 -13.87 4.81
N VAL A 299 -9.33 -15.07 4.81
CA VAL A 299 -8.78 -16.21 4.05
C VAL A 299 -9.20 -16.09 2.58
N LYS A 300 -8.27 -15.69 1.71
CA LYS A 300 -8.55 -15.43 0.28
C LYS A 300 -8.24 -16.60 -0.64
N SER A 301 -7.30 -17.45 -0.24
CA SER A 301 -6.99 -18.67 -0.98
C SER A 301 -6.63 -19.76 0.02
N TYR A 302 -7.04 -20.98 -0.27
CA TYR A 302 -6.61 -22.17 0.47
C TYR A 302 -6.43 -23.34 -0.49
N ARG A 303 -5.19 -23.81 -0.60
CA ARG A 303 -4.81 -24.95 -1.46
C ARG A 303 -4.25 -26.06 -0.59
N VAL A 304 -4.67 -27.29 -0.86
CA VAL A 304 -4.18 -28.49 -0.17
C VAL A 304 -3.83 -29.58 -1.17
N THR A 305 -2.83 -30.38 -0.81
CA THR A 305 -2.45 -31.63 -1.48
C THR A 305 -2.63 -32.76 -0.47
N PHE A 306 -3.34 -33.80 -0.89
CA PHE A 306 -3.54 -35.01 -0.10
C PHE A 306 -2.36 -35.95 -0.33
N LEU A 307 -1.57 -36.19 0.71
CA LEU A 307 -0.33 -36.97 0.62
C LEU A 307 -0.54 -38.43 1.01
N ASP A 308 -1.41 -38.68 1.99
CA ASP A 308 -1.70 -40.02 2.51
C ASP A 308 -3.14 -40.10 3.00
N MET A 309 -3.64 -41.33 3.11
CA MET A 309 -5.00 -41.64 3.55
C MET A 309 -5.13 -41.54 5.06
N VAL A 310 -6.31 -41.15 5.52
CA VAL A 310 -6.66 -41.01 6.94
C VAL A 310 -7.81 -41.96 7.24
N LEU A 311 -7.71 -42.73 8.33
CA LEU A 311 -8.76 -43.65 8.75
C LEU A 311 -9.66 -43.01 9.84
N PRO A 312 -10.94 -43.41 9.92
CA PRO A 312 -11.80 -43.05 11.05
C PRO A 312 -11.14 -43.36 12.40
N GLY A 313 -11.20 -42.40 13.33
CA GLY A 313 -10.54 -42.50 14.64
C GLY A 313 -9.05 -42.14 14.67
N ASP A 314 -8.41 -41.84 13.54
CA ASP A 314 -7.04 -41.27 13.55
C ASP A 314 -7.03 -39.91 14.28
N GLU A 315 -5.93 -39.60 14.96
CA GLU A 315 -5.67 -38.26 15.47
C GLU A 315 -4.78 -37.47 14.49
N LEU A 316 -5.19 -36.24 14.17
CA LEU A 316 -4.50 -35.35 13.25
C LEU A 316 -3.96 -34.13 13.99
N ASP A 317 -2.65 -33.89 13.94
CA ASP A 317 -1.99 -32.71 14.46
C ASP A 317 -1.64 -31.75 13.32
N THR A 318 -2.22 -30.55 13.33
CA THR A 318 -1.97 -29.53 12.31
C THR A 318 -0.97 -28.50 12.79
N LYS A 319 -0.02 -28.15 11.91
CA LYS A 319 0.99 -27.12 12.12
C LYS A 319 0.83 -26.02 11.08
N LEU A 320 0.92 -24.77 11.52
CA LEU A 320 0.78 -23.59 10.66
C LEU A 320 2.00 -22.71 10.80
N TYR A 321 2.58 -22.30 9.67
CA TYR A 321 3.75 -21.45 9.61
C TYR A 321 3.49 -20.23 8.72
N HIS A 322 3.77 -19.03 9.20
CA HIS A 322 3.81 -17.84 8.36
C HIS A 322 5.17 -17.79 7.66
N VAL A 323 5.19 -18.06 6.36
CA VAL A 323 6.43 -18.32 5.60
C VAL A 323 6.80 -17.19 4.63
N GLY A 324 5.91 -16.25 4.37
CA GLY A 324 6.14 -15.18 3.42
C GLY A 324 4.94 -14.27 3.22
N MET A 325 5.06 -13.34 2.28
CA MET A 325 4.08 -12.31 1.97
C MET A 325 3.85 -12.22 0.45
N SER A 326 2.62 -11.86 0.05
CA SER A 326 2.25 -11.61 -1.34
C SER A 326 1.16 -10.56 -1.40
N ASN A 327 1.43 -9.38 -1.99
CA ASN A 327 0.50 -8.25 -2.13
C ASN A 327 -0.29 -7.93 -0.84
N GLY A 328 0.41 -7.85 0.30
CA GLY A 328 -0.17 -7.55 1.60
C GLY A 328 -0.93 -8.71 2.25
N LYS A 329 -0.87 -9.92 1.66
CA LYS A 329 -1.44 -11.16 2.21
C LYS A 329 -0.32 -12.02 2.77
N LYS A 330 -0.56 -12.59 3.95
CA LYS A 330 0.31 -13.57 4.60
C LYS A 330 0.22 -14.90 3.88
N ILE A 331 1.36 -15.51 3.61
CA ILE A 331 1.47 -16.87 3.08
C ILE A 331 1.62 -17.82 4.27
N ILE A 332 0.58 -18.62 4.50
CA ILE A 332 0.53 -19.56 5.61
C ILE A 332 0.72 -20.97 5.07
N LYS A 333 1.86 -21.58 5.37
CA LYS A 333 2.11 -22.99 5.09
C LYS A 333 1.43 -23.86 6.14
N VAL A 334 0.79 -24.92 5.68
CA VAL A 334 -0.01 -25.83 6.47
C VAL A 334 0.52 -27.24 6.33
N VAL A 335 0.74 -27.92 7.45
CA VAL A 335 1.20 -29.32 7.46
C VAL A 335 0.39 -30.08 8.51
N THR A 336 -0.29 -31.15 8.11
CA THR A 336 -1.02 -32.03 9.02
C THR A 336 -0.34 -33.39 9.06
N VAL A 337 -0.08 -33.88 10.28
CA VAL A 337 0.50 -35.20 10.55
C VAL A 337 -0.50 -36.06 11.31
N ASN A 338 -0.51 -37.37 11.05
CA ASN A 338 -1.31 -38.31 11.83
C ASN A 338 -0.58 -38.72 13.13
N GLY A 339 -1.29 -39.45 14.01
CA GLY A 339 -0.74 -39.97 15.26
C GLY A 339 0.46 -40.93 15.08
N ARG A 340 0.72 -41.43 13.86
CA ARG A 340 1.90 -42.25 13.52
C ARG A 340 3.12 -41.40 13.12
N GLY A 341 2.96 -40.08 12.99
CA GLY A 341 3.99 -39.14 12.57
C GLY A 341 4.12 -38.97 11.05
N SER A 342 3.29 -39.64 10.24
CA SER A 342 3.28 -39.46 8.78
C SER A 342 2.53 -38.19 8.40
N LYS A 343 3.06 -37.45 7.42
CA LYS A 343 2.37 -36.31 6.82
C LYS A 343 1.23 -36.79 5.94
N VAL A 344 0.02 -36.30 6.20
CA VAL A 344 -1.19 -36.68 5.46
C VAL A 344 -1.69 -35.57 4.54
N LEU A 345 -1.41 -34.31 4.88
CA LEU A 345 -1.83 -33.14 4.10
C LEU A 345 -0.76 -32.06 4.20
N GLU A 346 -0.45 -31.46 3.05
CA GLU A 346 0.30 -30.21 2.97
C GLU A 346 -0.54 -29.17 2.22
N GLY A 347 -0.45 -27.91 2.64
CA GLY A 347 -1.23 -26.84 2.04
C GLY A 347 -0.60 -25.47 2.20
N GLU A 348 -1.21 -24.51 1.51
CA GLU A 348 -0.86 -23.09 1.57
C GLU A 348 -2.15 -22.27 1.60
N ALA A 349 -2.20 -21.27 2.46
CA ALA A 349 -3.28 -20.29 2.51
C ALA A 349 -2.74 -18.87 2.31
N LEU A 350 -3.48 -18.06 1.56
CA LEU A 350 -3.27 -16.62 1.49
C LEU A 350 -4.27 -15.94 2.42
N VAL A 351 -3.75 -15.25 3.45
CA VAL A 351 -4.55 -14.63 4.49
C VAL A 351 -4.28 -13.12 4.53
N GLU A 352 -5.30 -12.29 4.35
CA GLU A 352 -5.16 -10.84 4.45
C GLU A 352 -4.64 -10.42 5.83
N GLN A 353 -3.82 -9.38 5.85
CA GLN A 353 -3.48 -8.68 7.09
C GLN A 353 -4.74 -8.02 7.70
N PRO A 354 -4.72 -7.67 9.00
CA PRO A 354 -5.75 -6.78 9.57
C PRO A 354 -5.86 -5.48 8.77
N GLY A 355 -7.03 -4.84 8.76
CA GLY A 355 -7.21 -3.55 8.08
C GLY A 355 -6.15 -2.55 8.51
N THR A 356 -5.32 -2.09 7.56
CA THR A 356 -4.15 -1.26 7.83
C THR A 356 -4.32 0.11 7.17
N ALA A 357 -4.04 1.16 7.94
CA ALA A 357 -3.95 2.52 7.44
C ALA A 357 -2.48 2.98 7.47
N TYR A 358 -2.01 3.59 6.38
CA TYR A 358 -0.67 4.15 6.29
C TYR A 358 -0.71 5.65 6.52
N VAL A 359 -0.02 6.12 7.57
CA VAL A 359 0.08 7.53 7.91
C VAL A 359 1.50 8.03 7.70
N PHE A 360 1.62 9.12 6.96
CA PHE A 360 2.90 9.74 6.59
C PHE A 360 3.18 10.96 7.47
N THR A 361 4.44 11.15 7.85
CA THR A 361 4.84 12.17 8.82
C THR A 361 5.00 13.55 8.18
N GLY A 362 4.81 14.59 8.99
CA GLY A 362 5.05 15.96 8.58
C GLY A 362 6.50 16.39 8.81
N GLN A 363 6.77 17.67 8.58
CA GLN A 363 8.04 18.30 8.95
C GLN A 363 8.22 18.30 10.48
N GLY A 364 9.47 18.14 10.93
CA GLY A 364 9.86 18.15 12.35
C GLY A 364 10.55 16.86 12.81
N SER A 365 10.44 15.78 12.03
CA SER A 365 11.05 14.47 12.28
C SER A 365 12.39 14.25 11.59
N GLN A 366 12.87 15.22 10.79
CA GLN A 366 14.08 15.07 10.01
C GLN A 366 15.33 14.90 10.89
N GLU A 367 16.22 14.01 10.47
CA GLU A 367 17.50 13.76 11.12
C GLU A 367 18.61 13.48 10.09
N VAL A 368 19.85 13.74 10.49
CA VAL A 368 21.01 13.49 9.63
C VAL A 368 21.16 11.99 9.42
N GLY A 369 21.29 11.57 8.17
CA GLY A 369 21.41 10.15 7.80
C GLY A 369 20.08 9.39 7.72
N MET A 370 18.92 10.07 7.85
CA MET A 370 17.62 9.39 7.75
C MET A 370 17.49 8.58 6.45
N GLY A 371 17.03 7.33 6.57
CA GLY A 371 16.83 6.42 5.44
C GLY A 371 18.11 5.89 4.76
N MET A 372 19.32 6.26 5.23
CA MET A 372 20.56 5.82 4.57
C MET A 372 20.90 4.35 4.82
N GLU A 373 20.52 3.78 5.96
CA GLU A 373 20.65 2.33 6.17
C GLU A 373 19.78 1.55 5.15
N LEU A 374 18.57 2.04 4.90
CA LEU A 374 17.67 1.45 3.90
C LEU A 374 18.23 1.64 2.48
N TYR A 375 18.80 2.81 2.18
CA TYR A 375 19.50 3.06 0.92
C TYR A 375 20.63 2.05 0.66
N GLU A 376 21.36 1.63 1.68
CA GLU A 376 22.44 0.65 1.54
C GLU A 376 21.93 -0.78 1.32
N LYS A 377 20.85 -1.16 2.01
CA LYS A 377 20.32 -2.54 2.01
C LYS A 377 19.32 -2.83 0.89
N SER A 378 18.51 -1.86 0.50
CA SER A 378 17.38 -2.06 -0.42
C SER A 378 17.67 -1.49 -1.80
N PRO A 379 17.75 -2.33 -2.85
CA PRO A 379 17.97 -1.87 -4.22
C PRO A 379 16.89 -0.91 -4.72
N VAL A 380 15.63 -1.14 -4.36
CA VAL A 380 14.50 -0.30 -4.79
C VAL A 380 14.50 1.05 -4.08
N ALA A 381 14.86 1.09 -2.80
CA ALA A 381 15.03 2.35 -2.07
C ALA A 381 16.21 3.16 -2.64
N ARG A 382 17.33 2.49 -2.93
CA ARG A 382 18.50 3.10 -3.56
C ARG A 382 18.17 3.71 -4.92
N GLU A 383 17.48 2.97 -5.77
CA GLU A 383 17.07 3.46 -7.10
C GLU A 383 16.22 4.74 -6.98
N LEU A 384 15.30 4.81 -6.01
CA LEU A 384 14.49 6.00 -5.77
C LEU A 384 15.34 7.21 -5.41
N TRP A 385 16.27 7.05 -4.47
CA TRP A 385 17.21 8.11 -4.08
C TRP A 385 18.13 8.52 -5.22
N ASP A 386 18.64 7.55 -5.99
CA ASP A 386 19.55 7.81 -7.12
C ASP A 386 18.84 8.54 -8.26
N ARG A 387 17.56 8.23 -8.51
CA ARG A 387 16.70 8.99 -9.44
C ARG A 387 16.46 10.42 -8.97
N ALA A 388 16.29 10.61 -7.67
CA ALA A 388 16.14 11.94 -7.09
C ALA A 388 17.44 12.76 -7.16
N GLU A 389 18.58 12.13 -6.87
CA GLU A 389 19.92 12.72 -6.81
C GLU A 389 20.55 12.96 -8.19
N GLY A 390 20.70 11.89 -8.99
CA GLY A 390 21.40 11.87 -10.28
C GLY A 390 22.80 11.23 -10.28
N SER A 391 22.96 9.97 -9.85
CA SER A 391 24.24 9.23 -9.98
C SER A 391 24.28 8.23 -11.16
N ALA A 392 25.10 8.56 -12.16
CA ALA A 392 25.85 7.70 -13.11
C ALA A 392 25.19 6.55 -13.90
N VAL A 393 23.87 6.32 -13.88
CA VAL A 393 23.23 5.42 -14.87
C VAL A 393 22.07 6.15 -15.54
N GLU A 394 22.13 6.15 -16.87
CA GLU A 394 21.40 6.93 -17.89
C GLU A 394 19.97 7.45 -17.58
N ALA A 395 19.71 8.67 -18.06
CA ALA A 395 18.41 9.30 -18.39
C ALA A 395 17.50 9.88 -17.29
N CYS A 396 17.66 9.61 -15.99
CA CYS A 396 16.73 10.10 -14.94
C CYS A 396 17.42 10.83 -13.77
N ALA A 397 17.94 12.04 -14.03
CA ALA A 397 18.54 12.90 -13.01
C ALA A 397 17.67 14.13 -12.79
N HIS A 398 17.29 14.43 -11.53
CA HIS A 398 16.38 15.55 -11.26
C HIS A 398 16.96 16.69 -10.40
N MET A 399 17.33 16.48 -9.13
CA MET A 399 17.81 17.58 -8.26
C MET A 399 19.11 18.22 -8.76
N ARG A 400 20.11 17.40 -9.11
CA ARG A 400 21.42 17.91 -9.54
C ARG A 400 21.37 18.55 -10.92
N SER A 401 20.59 18.00 -11.84
CA SER A 401 20.44 18.53 -13.21
C SER A 401 19.57 19.80 -13.25
N THR A 402 18.52 19.87 -12.43
CA THR A 402 17.53 20.96 -12.45
C THR A 402 17.92 22.11 -11.52
N TYR A 403 18.45 21.79 -10.33
CA TYR A 403 18.73 22.77 -9.27
C TYR A 403 20.20 22.89 -8.91
N GLY A 404 21.07 22.00 -9.42
CA GLY A 404 22.50 22.03 -9.11
C GLY A 404 22.84 21.63 -7.67
N ILE A 405 21.93 20.91 -6.99
CA ILE A 405 22.05 20.55 -5.57
C ILE A 405 22.02 19.03 -5.41
N SER A 406 22.84 18.52 -4.49
CA SER A 406 22.83 17.12 -4.06
C SER A 406 21.98 16.96 -2.81
N ILE A 407 20.86 16.25 -2.92
CA ILE A 407 19.98 15.98 -1.78
C ILE A 407 20.60 14.92 -0.86
N LEU A 408 21.32 13.92 -1.41
CA LEU A 408 22.05 12.93 -0.63
C LEU A 408 23.17 13.57 0.20
N LYS A 409 23.90 14.55 -0.34
CA LYS A 409 24.90 15.30 0.43
C LYS A 409 24.27 16.01 1.62
N ILE A 410 23.11 16.65 1.40
CA ILE A 410 22.39 17.37 2.46
C ILE A 410 21.92 16.40 3.55
N VAL A 411 21.34 15.26 3.17
CA VAL A 411 20.84 14.26 4.12
C VAL A 411 21.98 13.58 4.89
N ARG A 412 23.08 13.22 4.22
CA ARG A 412 24.21 12.50 4.84
C ARG A 412 25.09 13.38 5.72
N MET A 413 25.33 14.62 5.31
CA MET A 413 26.35 15.47 5.93
C MET A 413 25.79 16.71 6.63
N ASN A 414 24.54 17.10 6.34
CA ASN A 414 23.91 18.33 6.82
C ASN A 414 24.85 19.56 6.80
N PRO A 415 25.40 19.93 5.62
CA PRO A 415 26.31 21.06 5.51
C PRO A 415 25.61 22.36 5.92
N THR A 416 26.36 23.32 6.46
CA THR A 416 25.83 24.65 6.82
C THR A 416 25.65 25.59 5.64
N SER A 417 26.33 25.30 4.52
CA SER A 417 26.19 26.02 3.27
C SER A 417 26.41 25.13 2.06
N GLU A 418 25.73 25.45 0.95
CA GLU A 418 25.90 24.78 -0.34
C GLU A 418 25.84 25.83 -1.45
N THR A 419 26.83 25.81 -2.35
CA THR A 419 26.93 26.76 -3.45
C THR A 419 26.56 26.09 -4.76
N VAL A 420 25.56 26.65 -5.43
CA VAL A 420 25.17 26.30 -6.79
C VAL A 420 25.96 27.16 -7.76
N HIS A 421 26.67 26.52 -8.69
CA HIS A 421 27.45 27.19 -9.72
C HIS A 421 26.71 27.17 -11.07
N PHE A 422 26.60 28.32 -11.73
CA PHE A 422 25.89 28.49 -13.00
C PHE A 422 26.83 28.47 -14.21
N GLY A 423 27.95 27.74 -14.13
CA GLY A 423 28.93 27.65 -15.21
C GLY A 423 28.52 26.71 -16.34
N GLY A 424 28.78 27.12 -17.59
CA GLY A 424 28.55 26.32 -18.79
C GLY A 424 27.07 26.15 -19.17
N GLN A 425 26.80 25.39 -20.24
CA GLN A 425 25.44 25.21 -20.78
C GLN A 425 24.44 24.65 -19.75
N ASN A 426 24.87 23.68 -18.93
CA ASN A 426 24.05 23.10 -17.88
C ASN A 426 23.78 24.11 -16.75
N GLY A 427 24.80 24.89 -16.36
CA GLY A 427 24.65 25.94 -15.35
C GLY A 427 23.69 27.06 -15.78
N ASP A 428 23.69 27.44 -17.05
CA ASP A 428 22.74 28.42 -17.60
C ASP A 428 21.30 27.89 -17.64
N ALA A 429 21.10 26.59 -17.84
CA ALA A 429 19.78 25.97 -17.73
C ALA A 429 19.25 26.00 -16.29
N ILE A 430 20.11 25.66 -15.31
CA ILE A 430 19.80 25.75 -13.88
C ILE A 430 19.49 27.20 -13.48
N LYS A 431 20.30 28.17 -13.91
CA LYS A 431 20.08 29.60 -13.65
C LYS A 431 18.72 30.07 -14.18
N ARG A 432 18.38 29.74 -15.43
CA ARG A 432 17.07 30.03 -16.03
C ARG A 432 15.92 29.42 -15.21
N LYS A 433 16.12 28.22 -14.66
CA LYS A 433 15.12 27.59 -13.79
C LYS A 433 14.88 28.40 -12.51
N TYR A 434 15.95 28.81 -11.80
CA TYR A 434 15.83 29.67 -10.63
C TYR A 434 15.18 31.03 -10.96
N MET A 435 15.56 31.66 -12.08
CA MET A 435 14.96 32.92 -12.54
C MET A 435 13.48 32.80 -12.89
N SER A 436 13.03 31.62 -13.35
CA SER A 436 11.63 31.36 -13.66
C SER A 436 10.73 31.21 -12.41
N MET A 437 11.34 30.99 -11.24
CA MET A 437 10.58 30.87 -9.99
C MET A 437 10.12 32.24 -9.53
N THR A 438 8.80 32.43 -9.56
CA THR A 438 8.14 33.65 -9.09
C THR A 438 7.08 33.29 -8.07
N TYR A 439 6.72 34.25 -7.23
CA TYR A 439 5.54 34.17 -6.36
C TYR A 439 4.70 35.44 -6.56
N GLU A 440 3.40 35.31 -6.35
CA GLU A 440 2.44 36.39 -6.52
C GLU A 440 2.07 36.96 -5.14
N VAL A 441 2.15 38.28 -5.00
CA VAL A 441 1.70 39.01 -3.81
C VAL A 441 0.60 39.97 -4.24
N MET A 442 -0.50 39.99 -3.48
CA MET A 442 -1.51 41.03 -3.60
C MET A 442 -1.06 42.27 -2.84
N GLU A 443 -0.80 43.35 -3.56
CA GLU A 443 -0.45 44.64 -2.97
C GLU A 443 -1.44 45.69 -3.50
N MET A 444 -2.19 46.34 -2.61
CA MET A 444 -3.19 47.36 -2.95
C MET A 444 -4.26 46.93 -3.98
N GLY A 445 -4.58 45.64 -4.05
CA GLY A 445 -5.59 45.10 -4.98
C GLY A 445 -5.05 44.67 -6.36
N GLU A 446 -3.76 44.85 -6.63
CA GLU A 446 -3.10 44.34 -7.84
C GLU A 446 -2.21 43.12 -7.52
N ILE A 447 -2.17 42.16 -8.45
CA ILE A 447 -1.31 40.97 -8.35
C ILE A 447 0.07 41.32 -8.92
N LYS A 448 1.10 41.39 -8.06
CA LYS A 448 2.50 41.56 -8.48
C LYS A 448 3.23 40.22 -8.46
N ARG A 449 3.89 39.89 -9.57
CA ARG A 449 4.83 38.76 -9.67
C ARG A 449 6.22 39.20 -9.23
N ILE A 450 6.73 38.58 -8.18
CA ILE A 450 8.05 38.87 -7.62
C ILE A 450 8.94 37.63 -7.82
N PRO A 451 10.20 37.79 -8.26
CA PRO A 451 11.14 36.68 -8.34
C PRO A 451 11.41 36.12 -6.95
N LEU A 452 11.43 34.80 -6.83
CA LEU A 452 11.70 34.13 -5.56
C LEU A 452 13.17 34.30 -5.13
N PHE A 453 14.06 34.49 -6.11
CA PHE A 453 15.47 34.79 -5.92
C PHE A 453 15.86 36.11 -6.62
N PRO A 454 15.53 37.28 -6.05
CA PRO A 454 15.83 38.57 -6.67
C PRO A 454 17.33 38.80 -6.94
N GLN A 455 18.21 38.12 -6.18
CA GLN A 455 19.66 38.13 -6.33
C GLN A 455 20.20 37.32 -7.50
N ILE A 456 19.39 36.44 -8.12
CA ILE A 456 19.79 35.62 -9.27
C ILE A 456 19.32 36.31 -10.55
N ASN A 457 20.27 36.84 -11.33
CA ASN A 457 20.04 37.46 -12.63
C ASN A 457 21.00 36.90 -13.68
N GLU A 458 20.95 37.41 -14.92
CA GLU A 458 21.75 36.90 -16.04
C GLU A 458 23.27 36.90 -15.77
N SER A 459 23.75 37.88 -14.98
CA SER A 459 25.16 38.05 -14.62
C SER A 459 25.61 37.24 -13.40
N THR A 460 24.68 36.63 -12.66
CA THR A 460 25.00 35.84 -11.47
C THR A 460 25.73 34.55 -11.86
N LEU A 461 26.92 34.32 -11.30
CA LEU A 461 27.74 33.13 -11.58
C LEU A 461 27.50 31.98 -10.60
N SER A 462 27.05 32.29 -9.38
CA SER A 462 26.74 31.30 -8.35
C SER A 462 25.76 31.85 -7.32
N HIS A 463 25.07 30.95 -6.63
CA HIS A 463 24.21 31.27 -5.49
C HIS A 463 24.51 30.32 -4.33
N THR A 464 24.62 30.85 -3.11
CA THR A 464 24.93 30.05 -1.92
C THR A 464 23.74 30.04 -0.97
N PHE A 465 23.28 28.84 -0.63
CA PHE A 465 22.33 28.62 0.45
C PHE A 465 23.07 28.49 1.77
N THR A 466 22.53 29.07 2.84
CA THR A 466 23.14 29.03 4.20
C THR A 466 22.08 28.80 5.27
N HIS A 467 22.38 27.98 6.28
CA HIS A 467 21.53 27.80 7.44
C HIS A 467 22.37 27.48 8.69
N THR A 468 22.08 28.12 9.83
CA THR A 468 22.89 28.04 11.06
C THR A 468 22.93 26.64 11.68
N ALA A 469 21.81 25.93 11.66
CA ALA A 469 21.70 24.54 12.15
C ALA A 469 22.01 23.47 11.08
N GLY A 470 22.48 23.89 9.89
CA GLY A 470 22.64 23.01 8.73
C GLY A 470 21.45 23.05 7.78
N LEU A 471 21.72 22.82 6.49
CA LEU A 471 20.75 22.93 5.40
C LEU A 471 19.60 21.92 5.50
N LEU A 472 19.77 20.78 6.18
CA LEU A 472 18.67 19.83 6.40
C LEU A 472 17.55 20.43 7.26
N SER A 473 17.83 21.48 8.04
CA SER A 473 16.81 22.22 8.80
C SER A 473 16.13 23.33 7.97
N ALA A 474 16.67 23.65 6.79
CA ALA A 474 16.05 24.62 5.91
C ALA A 474 14.90 23.96 5.14
N THR A 475 13.70 24.55 5.26
CA THR A 475 12.42 23.96 4.85
C THR A 475 12.41 23.46 3.40
N GLN A 476 13.06 24.16 2.48
CA GLN A 476 13.22 23.77 1.07
C GLN A 476 13.99 22.46 0.84
N PHE A 477 14.88 22.08 1.76
CA PHE A 477 15.63 20.82 1.68
C PHE A 477 15.03 19.75 2.59
N THR A 478 14.50 20.15 3.75
CA THR A 478 13.78 19.26 4.66
C THR A 478 12.61 18.56 3.96
N GLN A 479 11.80 19.32 3.21
CA GLN A 479 10.60 18.78 2.58
C GLN A 479 10.89 17.67 1.55
N PRO A 480 11.75 17.89 0.53
CA PRO A 480 12.15 16.81 -0.38
C PRO A 480 12.80 15.63 0.34
N ALA A 481 13.65 15.89 1.33
CA ALA A 481 14.36 14.83 2.02
C ALA A 481 13.42 13.88 2.78
N LEU A 482 12.44 14.43 3.51
CA LEU A 482 11.44 13.63 4.23
C LEU A 482 10.58 12.83 3.26
N VAL A 483 10.08 13.45 2.20
CA VAL A 483 9.26 12.78 1.19
C VAL A 483 10.01 11.62 0.54
N LEU A 484 11.29 11.80 0.22
CA LEU A 484 12.12 10.73 -0.37
C LEU A 484 12.35 9.58 0.61
N MET A 485 12.61 9.88 1.89
CA MET A 485 12.77 8.87 2.93
C MET A 485 11.48 8.04 3.12
N GLU A 486 10.33 8.71 3.18
CA GLU A 486 9.04 8.07 3.35
C GLU A 486 8.65 7.22 2.14
N MET A 487 8.85 7.74 0.92
CA MET A 487 8.61 6.97 -0.30
C MET A 487 9.56 5.78 -0.44
N ALA A 488 10.84 5.94 -0.13
CA ALA A 488 11.82 4.85 -0.15
C ALA A 488 11.38 3.72 0.79
N SER A 489 10.92 4.07 1.99
CA SER A 489 10.44 3.13 2.99
C SER A 489 9.18 2.39 2.52
N PHE A 490 8.23 3.11 1.92
CA PHE A 490 7.01 2.52 1.39
C PHE A 490 7.26 1.58 0.20
N ILE A 491 8.11 1.97 -0.74
CA ILE A 491 8.43 1.16 -1.92
C ILE A 491 9.20 -0.11 -1.54
N ASP A 492 10.09 -0.03 -0.54
CA ASP A 492 10.72 -1.22 0.02
C ASP A 492 9.69 -2.18 0.64
N MET A 493 8.75 -1.67 1.44
CA MET A 493 7.64 -2.47 1.97
C MET A 493 6.80 -3.10 0.85
N GLN A 494 6.56 -2.36 -0.23
CA GLN A 494 5.81 -2.84 -1.38
C GLN A 494 6.56 -3.95 -2.12
N ALA A 495 7.87 -3.80 -2.33
CA ALA A 495 8.72 -4.81 -2.96
C ALA A 495 8.79 -6.10 -2.14
N ASN A 496 8.70 -5.99 -0.81
CA ASN A 496 8.61 -7.14 0.11
C ASN A 496 7.17 -7.69 0.27
N GLY A 497 6.21 -7.22 -0.54
CA GLY A 497 4.84 -7.72 -0.54
C GLY A 497 4.03 -7.38 0.71
N LEU A 498 4.43 -6.35 1.47
CA LEU A 498 3.80 -6.00 2.77
C LEU A 498 2.59 -5.07 2.64
N ILE A 499 2.44 -4.37 1.52
CA ILE A 499 1.40 -3.36 1.32
C ILE A 499 0.07 -4.00 0.91
N GLN A 500 -0.99 -3.67 1.65
CA GLN A 500 -2.36 -4.04 1.28
C GLN A 500 -2.86 -3.21 0.08
N GLU A 501 -3.52 -3.86 -0.88
CA GLU A 501 -4.11 -3.19 -2.05
C GLU A 501 -5.28 -2.26 -1.69
N ASP A 502 -6.04 -2.59 -0.63
CA ASP A 502 -7.22 -1.85 -0.17
C ASP A 502 -6.96 -1.10 1.16
N CYS A 503 -5.81 -0.44 1.26
CA CYS A 503 -5.46 0.35 2.43
C CYS A 503 -5.99 1.78 2.37
N SER A 504 -6.34 2.33 3.53
CA SER A 504 -6.53 3.76 3.71
C SER A 504 -5.19 4.43 3.94
N PHE A 505 -5.05 5.70 3.54
CA PHE A 505 -3.83 6.45 3.78
C PHE A 505 -4.11 7.94 4.00
N ALA A 506 -3.27 8.54 4.83
CA ALA A 506 -3.27 9.96 5.10
C ALA A 506 -1.83 10.43 5.32
N GLY A 507 -1.59 11.73 5.26
CA GLY A 507 -0.28 12.26 5.61
C GLY A 507 -0.42 13.59 6.29
N HIS A 508 0.31 13.80 7.38
CA HIS A 508 0.23 15.03 8.15
C HIS A 508 1.00 16.14 7.43
N SER A 509 0.30 17.19 7.00
CA SER A 509 0.91 18.35 6.32
C SER A 509 1.75 17.96 5.08
N LEU A 510 3.09 17.92 5.22
CA LEU A 510 4.02 17.48 4.18
C LEU A 510 3.78 16.02 3.79
N GLY A 511 3.47 15.16 4.75
CA GLY A 511 3.27 13.73 4.52
C GLY A 511 2.17 13.44 3.52
N GLU A 512 1.23 14.38 3.29
CA GLU A 512 0.17 14.22 2.28
C GLU A 512 0.76 14.04 0.88
N TYR A 513 1.85 14.75 0.57
CA TYR A 513 2.56 14.63 -0.70
C TYR A 513 3.26 13.27 -0.82
N ALA A 514 3.90 12.80 0.25
CA ALA A 514 4.51 11.47 0.27
C ALA A 514 3.46 10.37 0.14
N ALA A 515 2.32 10.48 0.82
CA ALA A 515 1.24 9.52 0.78
C ALA A 515 0.60 9.43 -0.62
N LEU A 516 0.32 10.58 -1.25
CA LEU A 516 -0.19 10.65 -2.62
C LEU A 516 0.83 10.20 -3.67
N GLY A 517 2.12 10.40 -3.42
CA GLY A 517 3.21 9.92 -4.28
C GLY A 517 3.43 8.41 -4.17
N ALA A 518 3.44 7.88 -2.94
CA ALA A 518 3.74 6.48 -2.65
C ALA A 518 2.55 5.54 -2.87
N VAL A 519 1.38 5.87 -2.28
CA VAL A 519 0.18 5.03 -2.33
C VAL A 519 -0.72 5.42 -3.51
N GLY A 520 -1.02 6.71 -3.63
CA GLY A 520 -1.93 7.24 -4.65
C GLY A 520 -1.33 7.27 -6.06
N GLN A 521 0.00 7.22 -6.17
CA GLN A 521 0.77 7.31 -7.42
C GLN A 521 0.38 8.51 -8.31
N VAL A 522 0.00 9.63 -7.68
CA VAL A 522 -0.54 10.82 -8.37
C VAL A 522 0.54 11.62 -9.10
N LEU A 523 1.76 11.65 -8.55
CA LEU A 523 2.90 12.39 -9.07
C LEU A 523 4.11 11.46 -9.28
N SER A 524 4.89 11.73 -10.32
CA SER A 524 6.21 11.09 -10.45
C SER A 524 7.16 11.63 -9.38
N ILE A 525 8.20 10.88 -9.05
CA ILE A 525 9.20 11.28 -8.05
C ILE A 525 9.80 12.66 -8.39
N GLU A 526 10.13 12.88 -9.66
CA GLU A 526 10.70 14.13 -10.17
C GLU A 526 9.72 15.30 -10.00
N SER A 527 8.45 15.07 -10.34
CA SER A 527 7.38 16.07 -10.19
C SER A 527 7.11 16.36 -8.72
N LEU A 528 7.16 15.34 -7.86
CA LEU A 528 6.93 15.47 -6.44
C LEU A 528 8.04 16.29 -5.77
N ILE A 529 9.31 16.01 -6.09
CA ILE A 529 10.46 16.79 -5.63
C ILE A 529 10.32 18.26 -6.06
N ASP A 530 9.97 18.52 -7.32
CA ASP A 530 9.72 19.89 -7.81
C ASP A 530 8.66 20.61 -6.97
N VAL A 531 7.55 19.93 -6.71
CA VAL A 531 6.42 20.46 -5.97
C VAL A 531 6.82 20.80 -4.54
N VAL A 532 7.47 19.88 -3.83
CA VAL A 532 7.79 20.07 -2.42
C VAL A 532 9.01 20.98 -2.20
N PHE A 533 9.96 21.02 -3.14
CA PHE A 533 11.04 22.00 -3.14
C PHE A 533 10.47 23.42 -3.34
N TYR A 534 9.65 23.61 -4.36
CA TYR A 534 9.00 24.91 -4.61
C TYR A 534 8.06 25.31 -3.47
N ARG A 535 7.35 24.35 -2.86
CA ARG A 535 6.54 24.58 -1.65
C ARG A 535 7.39 25.16 -0.52
N GLY A 536 8.50 24.50 -0.18
CA GLY A 536 9.38 24.97 0.89
C GLY A 536 9.99 26.34 0.62
N MET A 537 10.38 26.61 -0.62
CA MET A 537 10.87 27.92 -1.05
C MET A 537 9.81 29.03 -0.94
N THR A 538 8.59 28.78 -1.43
CA THR A 538 7.48 29.75 -1.39
C THR A 538 7.12 30.11 0.04
N MET A 539 7.12 29.12 0.94
CA MET A 539 6.83 29.34 2.37
C MET A 539 7.90 30.18 3.06
N GLN A 540 9.18 30.03 2.72
CA GLN A 540 10.25 30.85 3.29
C GLN A 540 10.16 32.31 2.85
N VAL A 541 9.85 32.56 1.58
CA VAL A 541 9.84 33.91 1.00
C VAL A 541 8.56 34.67 1.31
N ALA A 542 7.45 33.97 1.59
CA ALA A 542 6.19 34.59 1.99
C ALA A 542 6.28 35.40 3.30
N VAL A 543 7.29 35.16 4.12
CA VAL A 543 7.44 35.81 5.43
C VAL A 543 8.51 36.90 5.37
N PRO A 544 8.15 38.17 5.67
CA PRO A 544 9.12 39.24 5.81
C PRO A 544 10.10 38.95 6.95
N ARG A 545 11.39 39.18 6.70
CA ARG A 545 12.47 38.95 7.67
C ARG A 545 13.24 40.24 7.91
N ASP A 546 13.74 40.41 9.13
CA ASP A 546 14.61 41.53 9.48
C ASP A 546 16.05 41.34 8.94
N ALA A 547 16.92 42.33 9.18
CA ALA A 547 18.32 42.28 8.75
C ALA A 547 19.13 41.11 9.34
N LEU A 548 18.62 40.48 10.42
CA LEU A 548 19.21 39.30 11.06
C LEU A 548 18.53 38.00 10.62
N GLY A 549 17.62 38.06 9.63
CA GLY A 549 16.90 36.91 9.08
C GLY A 549 15.74 36.42 9.96
N ARG A 550 15.39 37.14 11.03
CA ARG A 550 14.33 36.75 11.97
C ARG A 550 12.96 37.15 11.46
N SER A 551 11.96 36.32 11.75
CA SER A 551 10.55 36.55 11.43
C SER A 551 9.76 36.89 12.70
N VAL A 552 8.77 37.76 12.57
CA VAL A 552 7.82 38.11 13.64
C VAL A 552 6.75 37.04 13.86
N TYR A 553 6.80 35.92 13.14
CA TYR A 553 5.87 34.81 13.24
C TYR A 553 6.51 33.59 13.89
N GLY A 554 5.66 32.70 14.39
CA GLY A 554 6.08 31.39 14.88
C GLY A 554 4.91 30.47 15.14
N MET A 555 5.18 29.35 15.82
CA MET A 555 4.18 28.35 16.18
C MET A 555 4.45 27.82 17.59
N CYS A 556 3.39 27.45 18.31
CA CYS A 556 3.48 26.78 19.61
C CYS A 556 2.52 25.60 19.70
N ALA A 557 2.96 24.51 20.31
CA ALA A 557 2.11 23.41 20.71
C ALA A 557 1.38 23.76 22.00
N VAL A 558 0.09 23.48 22.07
CA VAL A 558 -0.76 23.72 23.23
C VAL A 558 -1.35 22.39 23.71
N ASN A 559 -1.25 22.14 25.01
CA ASN A 559 -1.85 20.98 25.68
C ASN A 559 -2.97 21.42 26.64
N PRO A 560 -4.24 21.39 26.18
CA PRO A 560 -5.40 21.75 27.00
C PRO A 560 -5.56 20.93 28.28
N SER A 561 -5.18 19.65 28.30
CA SER A 561 -5.32 18.80 29.49
C SER A 561 -4.51 19.30 30.69
N ARG A 562 -3.44 20.08 30.46
CA ARG A 562 -2.66 20.73 31.52
C ARG A 562 -3.40 21.88 32.18
N MET A 563 -4.39 22.47 31.53
CA MET A 563 -5.19 23.57 32.05
C MET A 563 -6.19 23.08 33.11
N GLY A 564 -6.81 21.92 32.88
CA GLY A 564 -7.74 21.28 33.81
C GLY A 564 -8.64 20.29 33.06
N ARG A 565 -9.42 19.47 33.79
CA ARG A 565 -10.32 18.48 33.17
C ARG A 565 -11.43 19.11 32.32
N THR A 566 -11.78 20.36 32.60
CA THR A 566 -12.89 21.07 31.97
C THR A 566 -12.45 22.01 30.85
N PHE A 567 -11.14 22.14 30.60
CA PHE A 567 -10.60 22.95 29.52
C PHE A 567 -10.35 22.07 28.28
N GLY A 568 -11.29 22.10 27.34
CA GLY A 568 -11.24 21.33 26.09
C GLY A 568 -11.03 22.17 24.84
N GLN A 569 -11.25 21.56 23.67
CA GLN A 569 -11.09 22.19 22.35
C GLN A 569 -11.82 23.54 22.22
N GLN A 570 -13.07 23.60 22.66
CA GLN A 570 -13.91 24.79 22.49
C GLN A 570 -13.40 25.98 23.31
N ALA A 571 -12.90 25.74 24.53
CA ALA A 571 -12.32 26.77 25.37
C ALA A 571 -11.04 27.35 24.73
N LEU A 572 -10.17 26.49 24.18
CA LEU A 572 -8.99 26.95 23.45
C LEU A 572 -9.36 27.81 22.22
N LYS A 573 -10.40 27.41 21.47
CA LYS A 573 -10.91 28.20 20.33
C LYS A 573 -11.35 29.59 20.75
N LEU A 574 -12.09 29.72 21.86
CA LEU A 574 -12.54 31.01 22.39
C LEU A 574 -11.37 31.91 22.79
N VAL A 575 -10.36 31.36 23.50
CA VAL A 575 -9.17 32.12 23.91
C VAL A 575 -8.39 32.62 22.69
N VAL A 576 -8.15 31.76 21.70
CA VAL A 576 -7.44 32.14 20.47
C VAL A 576 -8.22 33.20 19.68
N ALA A 577 -9.54 33.06 19.57
CA ALA A 577 -10.40 34.03 18.91
C ALA A 577 -10.38 35.39 19.61
N ALA A 578 -10.48 35.42 20.95
CA ALA A 578 -10.44 36.66 21.74
C ALA A 578 -9.10 37.40 21.55
N ILE A 579 -7.96 36.70 21.62
CA ILE A 579 -6.65 37.33 21.41
C ILE A 579 -6.54 37.91 19.99
N ARG A 580 -6.98 37.16 18.98
CA ARG A 580 -6.97 37.62 17.58
C ARG A 580 -7.83 38.87 17.42
N GLN A 581 -9.04 38.89 17.97
CA GLN A 581 -9.97 40.01 17.85
C GLN A 581 -9.42 41.30 18.49
N HIS A 582 -8.81 41.20 19.67
CA HIS A 582 -8.28 42.35 20.40
C HIS A 582 -6.99 42.92 19.81
N SER A 583 -6.12 42.03 19.31
CA SER A 583 -4.84 42.44 18.72
C SER A 583 -4.96 42.86 17.26
N ASN A 584 -6.01 42.41 16.56
CA ASN A 584 -6.15 42.47 15.11
C ASN A 584 -4.93 41.90 14.34
N LYS A 585 -4.26 40.92 14.96
CA LYS A 585 -3.05 40.26 14.47
C LYS A 585 -3.25 38.76 14.32
N LEU A 586 -2.42 38.10 13.53
CA LEU A 586 -2.57 36.67 13.22
C LEU A 586 -2.41 35.80 14.48
N LEU A 587 -3.41 34.96 14.76
CA LEU A 587 -3.34 33.85 15.70
C LEU A 587 -4.43 32.82 15.36
N GLU A 588 -4.04 31.60 15.02
CA GLU A 588 -4.95 30.55 14.55
C GLU A 588 -4.51 29.16 15.04
N ILE A 589 -5.47 28.30 15.37
CA ILE A 589 -5.21 26.88 15.59
C ILE A 589 -5.07 26.22 14.21
N VAL A 590 -3.89 25.71 13.93
CA VAL A 590 -3.51 25.21 12.60
C VAL A 590 -3.33 23.71 12.54
N ASN A 591 -3.10 23.05 13.68
CA ASN A 591 -3.12 21.59 13.75
C ASN A 591 -4.01 21.10 14.89
N TYR A 592 -4.95 20.21 14.54
CA TYR A 592 -5.83 19.49 15.44
C TYR A 592 -5.29 18.05 15.54
N ASN A 593 -4.28 17.82 16.37
CA ASN A 593 -3.54 16.54 16.37
C ASN A 593 -4.23 15.48 17.25
N VAL A 594 -4.46 15.81 18.52
CA VAL A 594 -5.08 14.89 19.49
C VAL A 594 -6.09 15.65 20.32
N GLU A 595 -7.32 15.17 20.33
CA GLU A 595 -8.43 15.82 21.03
C GLU A 595 -8.09 16.05 22.50
N ASN A 596 -8.22 17.31 22.92
CA ASN A 596 -7.96 17.81 24.29
C ASN A 596 -6.53 17.61 24.82
N LEU A 597 -5.59 17.15 23.99
CA LEU A 597 -4.21 16.86 24.39
C LEU A 597 -3.17 17.62 23.59
N GLN A 598 -3.33 17.72 22.27
CA GLN A 598 -2.32 18.32 21.41
C GLN A 598 -2.94 19.12 20.27
N TYR A 599 -2.72 20.43 20.32
CA TYR A 599 -3.03 21.36 19.24
C TYR A 599 -1.78 22.16 18.91
N VAL A 600 -1.71 22.73 17.71
CA VAL A 600 -0.66 23.70 17.35
C VAL A 600 -1.31 24.99 16.93
N VAL A 601 -0.83 26.09 17.49
CA VAL A 601 -1.27 27.45 17.21
C VAL A 601 -0.15 28.19 16.48
N ALA A 602 -0.49 28.85 15.38
CA ALA A 602 0.42 29.66 14.58
C ALA A 602 -0.02 31.13 14.60
N GLY A 603 0.93 32.06 14.58
CA GLY A 603 0.60 33.48 14.62
C GLY A 603 1.81 34.38 14.73
N GLU A 604 1.56 35.67 14.96
CA GLU A 604 2.61 36.61 15.35
C GLU A 604 3.14 36.26 16.74
N LEU A 605 4.45 36.44 16.94
CA LEU A 605 5.14 36.15 18.19
C LEU A 605 4.54 36.93 19.36
N SER A 606 4.07 38.17 19.15
CA SER A 606 3.37 38.94 20.19
C SER A 606 2.10 38.24 20.67
N ASN A 607 1.31 37.68 19.75
CA ASN A 607 0.07 36.99 20.07
C ASN A 607 0.31 35.60 20.68
N LEU A 608 1.36 34.91 20.26
CA LEU A 608 1.78 33.63 20.86
C LEU A 608 2.27 33.83 22.30
N CYS A 609 3.01 34.91 22.56
CA CYS A 609 3.39 35.31 23.92
C CYS A 609 2.18 35.69 24.77
N ALA A 610 1.20 36.42 24.19
CA ALA A 610 -0.04 36.77 24.88
C ALA A 610 -0.87 35.51 25.21
N LEU A 611 -0.96 34.56 24.28
CA LEU A 611 -1.62 33.27 24.50
C LEU A 611 -1.03 32.52 25.69
N ARG A 612 0.30 32.48 25.81
CA ARG A 612 0.97 31.90 26.99
C ARG A 612 0.51 32.59 28.27
N VAL A 613 0.57 33.93 28.32
CA VAL A 613 0.20 34.70 29.53
C VAL A 613 -1.26 34.44 29.92
N VAL A 614 -2.18 34.51 28.96
CA VAL A 614 -3.61 34.24 29.20
C VAL A 614 -3.83 32.83 29.74
N LEU A 615 -3.19 31.82 29.15
CA LEU A 615 -3.33 30.44 29.63
C LEU A 615 -2.70 30.25 31.02
N ASP A 616 -1.53 30.81 31.28
CA ASP A 616 -0.89 30.75 32.60
C ASP A 616 -1.78 31.42 33.68
N ASP A 617 -2.45 32.53 33.35
CA ASP A 617 -3.33 33.24 34.28
C ASP A 617 -4.66 32.51 34.51
N ILE A 618 -5.28 31.95 33.47
CA ILE A 618 -6.43 31.04 33.60
C ILE A 618 -6.10 29.87 34.53
N LYS A 619 -4.89 29.31 34.40
CA LYS A 619 -4.43 28.20 35.24
C LYS A 619 -4.30 28.61 36.70
N LYS A 620 -3.70 29.78 36.97
CA LYS A 620 -3.54 30.32 38.34
C LYS A 620 -4.89 30.60 39.00
N LEU A 621 -5.83 31.14 38.24
CA LEU A 621 -7.19 31.45 38.72
C LEU A 621 -8.06 30.20 38.91
N LYS A 622 -7.60 29.02 38.47
CA LYS A 622 -8.33 27.73 38.54
C LYS A 622 -9.76 27.83 37.99
N ILE A 623 -9.91 28.56 36.89
CA ILE A 623 -11.21 28.80 36.27
C ILE A 623 -11.78 27.47 35.76
N ASP A 624 -12.98 27.12 36.22
CA ASP A 624 -13.72 25.98 35.70
C ASP A 624 -14.64 26.40 34.55
N PHE A 625 -14.21 26.12 33.31
CA PHE A 625 -14.97 26.44 32.11
C PHE A 625 -16.29 25.67 31.98
N ALA A 626 -16.43 24.49 32.61
CA ALA A 626 -17.67 23.73 32.54
C ALA A 626 -18.76 24.31 33.43
N GLU A 627 -18.39 24.84 34.60
CA GLU A 627 -19.32 25.57 35.48
C GLU A 627 -19.65 26.94 34.89
N LEU A 628 -18.65 27.68 34.38
CA LEU A 628 -18.85 28.97 33.74
C LEU A 628 -19.78 28.89 32.52
N ALA A 629 -19.68 27.83 31.71
CA ALA A 629 -20.56 27.62 30.56
C ALA A 629 -22.00 27.26 30.93
N LYS A 630 -22.26 26.82 32.17
CA LYS A 630 -23.63 26.59 32.68
C LYS A 630 -24.25 27.87 33.25
N GLU A 631 -23.45 28.70 33.90
CA GLU A 631 -23.91 29.89 34.62
C GLU A 631 -23.97 31.16 33.76
N LYS A 632 -23.10 31.25 32.75
CA LYS A 632 -22.94 32.46 31.92
C LYS A 632 -23.10 32.16 30.44
N SER A 633 -23.63 33.14 29.72
CA SER A 633 -23.68 33.13 28.26
C SER A 633 -22.27 33.24 27.65
N ILE A 634 -22.10 32.79 26.41
CA ILE A 634 -20.83 32.87 25.67
C ILE A 634 -20.31 34.32 25.64
N ALA A 635 -21.19 35.30 25.45
CA ALA A 635 -20.84 36.72 25.41
C ALA A 635 -20.28 37.25 26.74
N GLU A 636 -20.79 36.78 27.88
CA GLU A 636 -20.27 37.16 29.20
C GLU A 636 -18.90 36.52 29.49
N ILE A 637 -18.67 35.31 28.99
CA ILE A 637 -17.37 34.64 29.05
C ILE A 637 -16.34 35.39 28.19
N GLU A 638 -16.73 35.82 26.99
CA GLU A 638 -15.90 36.65 26.11
C GLU A 638 -15.54 37.99 26.75
N SER A 639 -16.50 38.65 27.42
CA SER A 639 -16.22 39.89 28.17
C SER A 639 -15.23 39.66 29.32
N GLY A 640 -15.34 38.55 30.06
CA GLY A 640 -14.37 38.22 31.11
C GLY A 640 -12.97 37.87 30.59
N LEU A 641 -12.90 37.28 29.39
CA LEU A 641 -11.63 37.03 28.69
C LEU A 641 -11.00 38.32 28.18
N SER A 642 -11.80 39.30 27.76
CA SER A 642 -11.34 40.58 27.21
C SER A 642 -10.33 41.29 28.12
N ASP A 643 -10.64 41.40 29.42
CA ASP A 643 -9.78 42.09 30.38
C ASP A 643 -8.44 41.35 30.57
N MET A 644 -8.47 40.02 30.64
CA MET A 644 -7.27 39.18 30.71
C MET A 644 -6.42 39.31 29.44
N VAL A 645 -7.06 39.29 28.27
CA VAL A 645 -6.38 39.44 26.97
C VAL A 645 -5.72 40.81 26.85
N GLN A 646 -6.41 41.88 27.24
CA GLN A 646 -5.86 43.24 27.21
C GLN A 646 -4.65 43.38 28.15
N GLY A 647 -4.74 42.85 29.38
CA GLY A 647 -3.63 42.82 30.32
C GLY A 647 -2.42 42.01 29.80
N ALA A 648 -2.68 40.87 29.15
CA ALA A 648 -1.65 40.05 28.54
C ALA A 648 -0.95 40.77 27.37
N LEU A 649 -1.72 41.44 26.50
CA LEU A 649 -1.16 42.22 25.38
C LEU A 649 -0.31 43.40 25.86
N GLN A 650 -0.74 44.12 26.91
CA GLN A 650 0.06 45.19 27.52
C GLN A 650 1.35 44.66 28.15
N THR A 651 1.27 43.51 28.83
CA THR A 651 2.45 42.84 29.42
C THR A 651 3.47 42.49 28.34
N VAL A 652 3.03 41.92 27.22
CA VAL A 652 3.89 41.58 26.10
C VAL A 652 4.46 42.84 25.44
N ALA A 653 3.65 43.90 25.27
CA ALA A 653 4.13 45.16 24.71
C ALA A 653 5.29 45.75 25.55
N ARG A 654 5.14 45.78 26.88
CA ARG A 654 6.21 46.24 27.78
C ARG A 654 7.47 45.37 27.70
N GLN A 655 7.32 44.05 27.59
CA GLN A 655 8.47 43.14 27.42
C GLN A 655 9.23 43.39 26.10
N VAL A 656 8.50 43.75 25.04
CA VAL A 656 9.10 44.10 23.75
C VAL A 656 9.83 45.46 23.84
N GLU A 657 9.28 46.44 24.57
CA GLU A 657 9.95 47.72 24.82
C GLU A 657 11.25 47.57 25.64
N GLU A 658 11.26 46.67 26.63
CA GLU A 658 12.42 46.42 27.51
C GLU A 658 13.49 45.50 26.89
N GLY A 659 13.09 44.53 26.03
CA GLY A 659 13.93 43.44 25.53
C GLY A 659 14.06 43.34 23.99
N GLY A 660 13.45 44.26 23.24
CA GLY A 660 13.59 44.41 21.79
C GLY A 660 12.70 43.48 20.94
N PHE A 661 12.98 42.18 20.93
CA PHE A 661 12.28 41.22 20.05
C PHE A 661 11.42 40.23 20.86
N PRO A 662 10.15 39.99 20.49
CA PRO A 662 9.31 39.05 21.23
C PRO A 662 9.86 37.62 21.13
N VAL A 663 10.22 37.04 22.28
CA VAL A 663 10.72 35.67 22.37
C VAL A 663 9.69 34.80 23.07
N GLN A 664 9.32 33.69 22.44
CA GLN A 664 8.43 32.72 23.08
C GLN A 664 9.17 31.95 24.19
N VAL A 665 8.49 31.80 25.33
CA VAL A 665 8.95 30.99 26.46
C VAL A 665 7.92 29.89 26.72
N ARG A 666 8.36 28.76 27.26
CA ARG A 666 7.45 27.68 27.66
C ARG A 666 6.52 28.17 28.77
N GLY A 667 5.23 27.92 28.62
CA GLY A 667 4.21 28.15 29.67
C GLY A 667 3.76 26.84 30.31
N GLU A 668 2.68 26.92 31.10
CA GLU A 668 2.08 25.77 31.75
C GLU A 668 1.53 24.76 30.74
N ALA A 669 0.78 25.28 29.75
CA ALA A 669 0.14 24.51 28.69
C ALA A 669 0.74 24.74 27.30
N THR A 670 1.66 25.69 27.13
CA THR A 670 2.24 26.06 25.83
C THR A 670 3.72 25.66 25.71
N MET A 671 4.10 25.16 24.54
CA MET A 671 5.47 24.77 24.21
C MET A 671 5.85 25.33 22.83
N PRO A 672 6.78 26.29 22.75
CA PRO A 672 7.21 26.87 21.48
C PRO A 672 7.84 25.81 20.57
N LEU A 673 7.55 25.87 19.27
CA LEU A 673 8.19 25.00 18.28
C LEU A 673 9.48 25.65 17.79
N ALA A 674 10.62 25.12 18.24
CA ALA A 674 11.94 25.67 17.92
C ALA A 674 12.24 25.58 16.42
N GLY A 675 12.81 26.65 15.86
CA GLY A 675 13.23 26.69 14.45
C GLY A 675 12.10 26.86 13.43
N ILE A 676 10.85 27.00 13.88
CA ILE A 676 9.70 27.27 12.99
C ILE A 676 9.28 28.72 13.12
N ASP A 677 9.53 29.49 12.07
CA ASP A 677 9.32 30.93 12.03
C ASP A 677 8.37 31.38 10.90
N VAL A 678 7.63 30.42 10.34
CA VAL A 678 6.58 30.61 9.33
C VAL A 678 5.26 30.06 9.89
N PRO A 679 4.13 30.79 9.82
CA PRO A 679 2.86 30.36 10.37
C PRO A 679 2.14 29.39 9.41
N PHE A 680 2.60 28.14 9.35
CA PHE A 680 2.08 27.14 8.43
C PHE A 680 0.58 26.87 8.63
N HIS A 681 -0.12 26.57 7.52
CA HIS A 681 -1.57 26.29 7.46
C HIS A 681 -2.50 27.42 7.94
N SER A 682 -1.95 28.59 8.29
CA SER A 682 -2.75 29.76 8.65
C SER A 682 -3.24 30.52 7.41
N SER A 683 -4.23 31.39 7.62
CA SER A 683 -4.77 32.29 6.58
C SER A 683 -3.72 33.23 5.99
N PHE A 684 -2.58 33.44 6.68
CA PHE A 684 -1.50 34.30 6.19
C PHE A 684 -0.94 33.84 4.85
N LEU A 685 -0.85 32.52 4.63
CA LEU A 685 -0.28 31.96 3.39
C LEU A 685 -1.32 31.82 2.26
N LEU A 686 -2.56 32.28 2.46
CA LEU A 686 -3.63 32.16 1.47
C LEU A 686 -3.28 32.85 0.15
N ASN A 687 -2.58 33.98 0.21
CA ASN A 687 -2.13 34.73 -0.98
C ASN A 687 -1.18 33.90 -1.87
N GLY A 688 -0.40 32.99 -1.27
CA GLY A 688 0.52 32.11 -2.00
C GLY A 688 -0.14 30.89 -2.66
N VAL A 689 -1.45 30.67 -2.47
CA VAL A 689 -2.14 29.47 -2.96
C VAL A 689 -2.32 29.49 -4.48
N VAL A 690 -2.61 30.63 -5.09
CA VAL A 690 -2.83 30.75 -6.55
C VAL A 690 -1.59 30.35 -7.36
N PRO A 691 -0.39 30.90 -7.13
CA PRO A 691 0.81 30.49 -7.88
C PRO A 691 1.18 29.02 -7.61
N PHE A 692 1.02 28.56 -6.36
CA PHE A 692 1.26 27.16 -6.02
C PHE A 692 0.30 26.20 -6.76
N ARG A 693 -0.98 26.57 -6.88
CA ARG A 693 -1.97 25.82 -7.67
C ARG A 693 -1.60 25.75 -9.16
N GLN A 694 -1.16 26.86 -9.75
CA GLN A 694 -0.73 26.86 -11.16
C GLN A 694 0.45 25.91 -11.39
N MET A 695 1.43 25.90 -10.47
CA MET A 695 2.55 24.98 -10.52
C MET A 695 2.09 23.52 -10.39
N LEU A 696 1.19 23.23 -9.45
CA LEU A 696 0.58 21.90 -9.31
C LEU A 696 -0.13 21.46 -10.59
N CYS A 697 -0.97 22.31 -11.19
CA CYS A 697 -1.68 22.01 -12.44
C CYS A 697 -0.73 21.76 -13.62
N ALA A 698 0.47 22.36 -13.62
CA ALA A 698 1.48 22.11 -14.65
C ALA A 698 2.17 20.73 -14.50
N LYS A 699 2.08 20.11 -13.33
CA LYS A 699 2.72 18.82 -13.00
C LYS A 699 1.72 17.67 -12.86
N LEU A 700 0.48 17.99 -12.50
CA LEU A 700 -0.65 17.09 -12.43
C LEU A 700 -1.36 17.04 -13.76
N ASP A 701 -1.34 15.88 -14.40
CA ASP A 701 -2.15 15.62 -15.59
C ASP A 701 -3.27 14.64 -15.22
N PRO A 702 -4.55 15.07 -15.24
CA PRO A 702 -5.70 14.26 -14.84
C PRO A 702 -5.84 12.95 -15.62
N LYS A 703 -5.32 12.86 -16.85
CA LYS A 703 -5.39 11.64 -17.66
C LYS A 703 -4.73 10.45 -16.98
N TYR A 704 -3.73 10.73 -16.15
CA TYR A 704 -2.85 9.73 -15.57
C TYR A 704 -3.13 9.44 -14.09
N ILE A 705 -4.26 9.91 -13.56
CA ILE A 705 -4.61 9.71 -12.15
C ILE A 705 -5.55 8.52 -12.03
N ASN A 706 -5.07 7.44 -11.40
CA ASN A 706 -5.93 6.30 -11.08
C ASN A 706 -6.82 6.61 -9.88
N VAL A 707 -8.02 7.10 -10.17
CA VAL A 707 -9.01 7.52 -9.16
C VAL A 707 -9.41 6.36 -8.22
N ARG A 708 -9.27 5.09 -8.64
CA ARG A 708 -9.58 3.92 -7.79
C ARG A 708 -8.60 3.77 -6.62
N LEU A 709 -7.39 4.31 -6.73
CA LEU A 709 -6.44 4.34 -5.62
C LEU A 709 -6.78 5.40 -4.57
N LEU A 710 -7.67 6.35 -4.89
CA LEU A 710 -8.00 7.46 -4.01
C LEU A 710 -9.39 7.32 -3.36
N ILE A 711 -10.41 6.89 -4.10
CA ILE A 711 -11.79 6.81 -3.62
C ILE A 711 -11.89 5.88 -2.40
N GLY A 712 -12.37 6.42 -1.28
CA GLY A 712 -12.55 5.68 -0.03
C GLY A 712 -11.25 5.30 0.68
N LYS A 713 -10.08 5.74 0.17
CA LYS A 713 -8.75 5.40 0.68
C LYS A 713 -7.98 6.61 1.17
N TYR A 714 -7.93 7.66 0.35
CA TYR A 714 -7.21 8.89 0.66
C TYR A 714 -8.01 9.77 1.61
N ILE A 715 -7.40 10.12 2.74
CA ILE A 715 -7.96 11.04 3.74
C ILE A 715 -7.18 12.37 3.68
N PRO A 716 -7.76 13.44 3.10
CA PRO A 716 -7.11 14.75 3.00
C PRO A 716 -7.09 15.49 4.33
N ASN A 717 -6.06 16.31 4.58
CA ASN A 717 -6.02 17.19 5.76
C ASN A 717 -7.12 18.26 5.75
N LEU A 718 -7.56 18.71 4.57
CA LEU A 718 -8.49 19.84 4.41
C LEU A 718 -9.93 19.48 4.77
N THR A 719 -10.39 18.27 4.44
CA THR A 719 -11.80 17.85 4.53
C THR A 719 -11.98 16.54 5.29
N ALA A 720 -11.11 16.26 6.26
CA ALA A 720 -11.28 15.11 7.16
C ALA A 720 -12.56 15.31 7.99
N ILE A 721 -13.66 14.68 7.56
CA ILE A 721 -14.96 14.62 8.24
C ILE A 721 -15.26 13.15 8.55
#